data_AF-A0A1A0W8E8-F1
#
_entry.id   AF-A0A1A0W8E8-F1
#
_cell.length_a   1.000
_cell.length_b   1.000
_cell.length_c   1.000
_cell.angle_alpha   90.00
_cell.angle_beta   90.00
_cell.angle_gamma   90.00
#
_symmetry.space_group_name_H-M   'P 1'
#
loop_
_entity.id
_entity.type
_entity.pdbx_description
1 polymer ?
#
loop_
_entity_poly.entity_id
_entity_poly.type
_entity_poly.pdbx_seq_one_letter_code
_entity_poly.pdbx_strand_id
1 'polypeptide(L)'
;MTGHKLTTYAMVIVLVIAGSTWLGDATAHAEYGAYGECTTGFALPGFDATEVAPENSTVEYRYPGLDPGLEAIDEPSSDELRILDDEGLSGGTENHMLITWRNYTRAKAAAGAKPMAFGRWKSNYITVIKNRRVGPAFEDFLWNELWKLSDSGSAGWIKGSKINPGILPNGPVFDITNVDTKIPERLWTIVEAKSGDSLSSHARSQFKEHVKMAGQTRSSLVMMFGKLPSPATQRWIKRTLDELRNDKDVRMPTAVCVKYWPTKAVPEGPGGPGGPGGAASLPLPLGDAPDNPEDQAVRDEIEVALDQPASPTLQPAPPAPAQQPKPAPIQVQAGPAPAPQQPAQPPMPRQQPAPQQRPAPAPAVPAVPAPQAPAAPPPPIVIPVPVPVPAPIPAAPIPVPVPVPAPVAPAPAAPAPAAPAPQQAPLAPAAPAIGYGGIDFSTLELRYVTDTVAGKPAMQYAFRASTTSDDVPSYGGKRNAQMAMDAFYVWMALSPDKFWVNLNPTEPDRVIDREFGNTQAGQVLLEADLEMKEVSGRLQRDDTPLGKRFEDALRGTDKCFLGRRQWIEPTPATVREDGDQLYIIDAPLTVKVGLEDGDISPNQSCDGQDPAITAQNGQLYQDMIMPAVVEAINHDPEFADLRRVYASRIAAEWYRKRNADKPTQYADVIDSGNVAAWTVPWNSREVFDRYVYSYTHAKPTFSWKTQEGDRTWTRGRSWGGVDFSKIELKDVGEQEFKTKYASIATAAGPSIVGPVEQQTGDQIWIGDINTSVPLNQIWPQQPTSWTPYEIPNPASSKPYFYLLVTLPVAAWLVTGGALWWRRRKAGNGG
;
A
#
# COMPACT_ATOMS: atom_id res chain seq x y z
N MET A 1 -57.04 48.29 31.06
CA MET A 1 -56.86 47.06 31.87
C MET A 1 -57.36 45.90 31.01
N THR A 2 -56.44 45.06 30.49
CA THR A 2 -56.24 43.63 30.85
C THR A 2 -57.30 42.68 30.26
N GLY A 3 -56.98 41.55 29.61
CA GLY A 3 -55.67 40.98 29.25
C GLY A 3 -55.77 39.46 29.00
N HIS A 4 -55.14 38.95 27.94
CA HIS A 4 -55.12 37.53 27.49
C HIS A 4 -56.49 36.91 27.11
N LYS A 5 -56.60 36.02 26.11
CA LYS A 5 -55.59 35.18 25.43
C LYS A 5 -55.62 35.39 23.91
N LEU A 6 -54.44 35.58 23.30
CA LEU A 6 -54.27 35.76 21.86
C LEU A 6 -53.01 35.00 21.42
N THR A 7 -53.13 33.67 21.34
CA THR A 7 -52.05 32.75 20.94
C THR A 7 -52.65 31.49 20.34
N THR A 8 -52.72 31.43 18.99
CA THR A 8 -52.70 30.21 18.12
C THR A 8 -52.83 30.66 16.66
N TYR A 9 -53.69 31.63 16.36
CA TYR A 9 -54.11 31.93 14.97
C TYR A 9 -53.24 32.90 14.15
N ALA A 10 -52.19 33.50 14.74
CA ALA A 10 -51.23 34.33 13.99
C ALA A 10 -50.14 33.52 13.27
N MET A 11 -49.95 32.24 13.62
CA MET A 11 -48.76 31.47 13.22
C MET A 11 -48.89 30.80 11.84
N VAL A 12 -50.09 30.73 11.25
CA VAL A 12 -50.35 30.00 9.99
C VAL A 12 -50.31 30.90 8.76
N ILE A 13 -50.64 32.19 8.89
CA ILE A 13 -50.69 33.11 7.73
C ILE A 13 -49.31 33.74 7.42
N VAL A 14 -48.44 33.88 8.43
CA VAL A 14 -47.02 34.25 8.20
C VAL A 14 -46.27 33.17 7.40
N LEU A 15 -46.67 31.90 7.58
CA LEU A 15 -46.03 30.73 6.95
C LEU A 15 -46.36 30.54 5.46
N VAL A 16 -47.33 31.28 4.90
CA VAL A 16 -47.72 31.17 3.47
C VAL A 16 -47.22 32.36 2.65
N ILE A 17 -46.93 33.51 3.26
CA ILE A 17 -46.34 34.67 2.58
C ILE A 17 -44.80 34.64 2.63
N ALA A 18 -44.20 33.90 3.59
CA ALA A 18 -42.77 33.61 3.60
C ALA A 18 -42.32 32.54 2.59
N GLY A 19 -43.24 31.88 1.89
CA GLY A 19 -42.96 30.74 0.99
C GLY A 19 -42.61 31.08 -0.46
N SER A 20 -42.62 32.37 -0.83
CA SER A 20 -42.43 32.81 -2.23
C SER A 20 -41.43 33.98 -2.40
N THR A 21 -40.62 34.24 -1.37
CA THR A 21 -39.42 35.09 -1.44
C THR A 21 -38.19 34.37 -0.90
N TRP A 22 -37.92 33.20 -1.46
CA TRP A 22 -36.56 32.66 -1.56
C TRP A 22 -36.17 32.62 -3.04
N LEU A 23 -35.78 33.80 -3.54
CA LEU A 23 -34.75 33.86 -4.58
C LEU A 23 -33.52 33.13 -4.03
N GLY A 24 -32.81 32.38 -4.88
CA GLY A 24 -31.68 31.55 -4.45
C GLY A 24 -30.64 32.39 -3.71
N ASP A 25 -30.61 32.22 -2.39
CA ASP A 25 -29.68 32.95 -1.53
C ASP A 25 -28.29 32.30 -1.63
N ALA A 26 -27.23 33.10 -1.56
CA ALA A 26 -25.88 32.72 -1.98
C ALA A 26 -25.13 31.81 -0.97
N THR A 27 -25.86 30.93 -0.27
CA THR A 27 -25.37 30.14 0.86
C THR A 27 -24.75 28.81 0.48
N ALA A 28 -25.09 28.24 -0.69
CA ALA A 28 -24.59 26.94 -1.14
C ALA A 28 -23.10 26.90 -1.52
N HIS A 29 -22.48 28.05 -1.87
CA HIS A 29 -21.07 28.09 -2.29
C HIS A 29 -20.08 28.08 -1.11
N ALA A 30 -20.52 28.46 0.09
CA ALA A 30 -19.63 28.78 1.21
C ALA A 30 -18.99 27.57 1.93
N GLU A 31 -19.51 26.36 1.75
CA GLU A 31 -19.07 25.19 2.52
C GLU A 31 -17.66 24.69 2.17
N TYR A 32 -17.18 24.95 0.94
CA TYR A 32 -15.87 24.49 0.44
C TYR A 32 -14.93 25.63 -0.01
N GLY A 33 -15.34 26.89 0.22
CA GLY A 33 -14.50 28.08 0.03
C GLY A 33 -14.80 28.88 -1.23
N ALA A 34 -15.58 28.36 -2.18
CA ALA A 34 -16.01 29.15 -3.33
C ALA A 34 -16.91 30.33 -2.90
N TYR A 35 -16.85 31.44 -3.65
CA TYR A 35 -17.73 32.58 -3.46
C TYR A 35 -17.72 33.51 -4.69
N GLY A 36 -18.80 34.26 -4.87
CA GLY A 36 -18.98 35.13 -6.04
C GLY A 36 -19.27 34.35 -7.32
N GLU A 37 -19.46 35.07 -8.43
CA GLU A 37 -19.72 34.48 -9.74
C GLU A 37 -18.52 34.69 -10.68
N CYS A 38 -17.94 33.60 -11.19
CA CYS A 38 -16.90 33.66 -12.22
C CYS A 38 -17.52 33.87 -13.62
N THR A 39 -18.16 35.03 -13.82
CA THR A 39 -18.76 35.41 -15.11
C THR A 39 -17.69 35.86 -16.11
N THR A 40 -17.30 34.98 -17.04
CA THR A 40 -16.17 35.24 -17.96
C THR A 40 -16.59 35.76 -19.34
N GLY A 41 -17.89 35.95 -19.57
CA GLY A 41 -18.47 36.39 -20.86
C GLY A 41 -19.03 35.24 -21.70
N PHE A 42 -18.68 33.99 -21.38
CA PHE A 42 -19.33 32.77 -21.82
C PHE A 42 -19.28 31.74 -20.69
N ALA A 43 -20.02 30.64 -20.78
CA ALA A 43 -19.92 29.57 -19.81
C ALA A 43 -18.64 28.76 -20.06
N LEU A 44 -17.73 28.69 -19.08
CA LEU A 44 -16.61 27.75 -19.09
C LEU A 44 -17.15 26.34 -18.73
N PRO A 45 -17.07 25.33 -19.60
CA PRO A 45 -17.38 23.95 -19.26
C PRO A 45 -16.63 23.46 -18.01
N GLY A 46 -17.37 22.96 -17.02
CA GLY A 46 -16.81 22.50 -15.75
C GLY A 46 -17.89 22.45 -14.67
N PHE A 47 -18.02 21.29 -14.02
CA PHE A 47 -18.87 21.09 -12.85
C PHE A 47 -18.28 21.84 -11.67
N ASP A 48 -19.11 22.46 -10.81
CA ASP A 48 -18.61 23.03 -9.56
C ASP A 48 -18.21 21.91 -8.59
N ALA A 49 -17.24 22.16 -7.70
CA ALA A 49 -16.66 21.13 -6.83
C ALA A 49 -17.65 20.49 -5.81
N THR A 50 -18.85 21.06 -5.66
CA THR A 50 -19.98 20.47 -4.92
C THR A 50 -20.93 19.63 -5.76
N GLU A 51 -20.80 19.68 -7.09
CA GLU A 51 -21.63 18.93 -8.02
C GLU A 51 -20.98 17.58 -8.33
N VAL A 52 -21.79 16.53 -8.44
CA VAL A 52 -21.35 15.23 -8.96
C VAL A 52 -21.48 15.26 -10.48
N ALA A 53 -20.36 15.11 -11.17
CA ALA A 53 -20.32 15.05 -12.62
C ALA A 53 -21.04 13.78 -13.14
N PRO A 54 -21.80 13.85 -14.25
CA PRO A 54 -22.51 12.69 -14.79
C PRO A 54 -21.59 11.50 -15.11
N GLU A 55 -22.15 10.30 -15.04
CA GLU A 55 -21.44 9.00 -15.06
C GLU A 55 -20.47 8.81 -16.24
N ASN A 56 -20.75 9.46 -17.37
CA ASN A 56 -19.98 9.35 -18.62
C ASN A 56 -19.30 10.67 -19.03
N SER A 57 -19.02 11.56 -18.07
CA SER A 57 -18.33 12.84 -18.32
C SER A 57 -16.80 12.73 -18.42
N THR A 58 -16.23 11.57 -18.08
CA THR A 58 -14.78 11.32 -18.14
C THR A 58 -14.25 11.34 -19.59
N VAL A 59 -13.36 12.29 -19.89
CA VAL A 59 -12.72 12.42 -21.21
C VAL A 59 -11.24 12.01 -21.13
N GLU A 60 -10.78 11.20 -22.08
CA GLU A 60 -9.35 10.91 -22.22
C GLU A 60 -8.63 12.05 -22.95
N TYR A 61 -7.50 12.52 -22.41
CA TYR A 61 -6.58 13.42 -23.11
C TYR A 61 -5.20 12.78 -23.24
N ARG A 62 -4.46 13.18 -24.27
CA ARG A 62 -3.17 12.55 -24.61
C ARG A 62 -1.99 13.36 -24.09
N TYR A 63 -0.95 12.67 -23.65
CA TYR A 63 0.34 13.27 -23.29
C TYR A 63 1.50 12.45 -23.88
N PRO A 64 2.67 13.05 -24.16
CA PRO A 64 3.80 12.31 -24.72
C PRO A 64 4.23 11.13 -23.83
N GLY A 65 4.29 9.92 -24.39
CA GLY A 65 4.73 8.70 -23.69
C GLY A 65 6.23 8.67 -23.39
N LEU A 66 6.63 8.02 -22.28
CA LEU A 66 8.04 7.83 -21.90
C LEU A 66 8.74 6.84 -22.86
N ASP A 67 10.08 6.85 -22.89
CA ASP A 67 10.85 5.84 -23.64
C ASP A 67 10.53 4.43 -23.10
N PRO A 68 10.12 3.45 -23.94
CA PRO A 68 9.69 2.13 -23.46
C PRO A 68 10.75 1.31 -22.70
N GLY A 69 12.04 1.59 -22.93
CA GLY A 69 13.14 0.94 -22.22
C GLY A 69 13.46 1.54 -20.85
N LEU A 70 12.87 2.69 -20.49
CA LEU A 70 13.29 3.50 -19.35
C LEU A 70 13.21 2.74 -18.01
N GLU A 71 12.17 1.92 -17.82
CA GLU A 71 12.02 1.09 -16.62
C GLU A 71 13.03 -0.07 -16.54
N ALA A 72 13.54 -0.55 -17.68
CA ALA A 72 14.44 -1.71 -17.77
C ALA A 72 15.94 -1.38 -17.60
N ILE A 73 16.31 -0.10 -17.49
CA ILE A 73 17.71 0.34 -17.38
C ILE A 73 18.31 -0.06 -16.02
N ASP A 74 19.47 -0.71 -16.04
CA ASP A 74 20.27 -1.06 -14.86
C ASP A 74 21.09 0.12 -14.30
N GLU A 75 21.67 0.00 -13.10
CA GLU A 75 22.47 1.07 -12.49
C GLU A 75 23.77 1.32 -13.28
N PRO A 76 23.97 2.53 -13.85
CA PRO A 76 25.10 2.84 -14.71
C PRO A 76 26.40 3.00 -13.92
N SER A 77 27.50 2.55 -14.49
CA SER A 77 28.84 2.72 -13.92
C SER A 77 29.30 4.19 -13.94
N SER A 78 30.26 4.51 -13.07
CA SER A 78 30.87 5.84 -13.02
C SER A 78 31.54 6.27 -14.33
N ASP A 79 32.00 5.33 -15.15
CA ASP A 79 32.61 5.62 -16.46
C ASP A 79 31.56 5.91 -17.53
N GLU A 80 30.45 5.16 -17.56
CA GLU A 80 29.30 5.44 -18.43
C GLU A 80 28.73 6.84 -18.13
N LEU A 81 28.53 7.16 -16.84
CA LEU A 81 28.09 8.49 -16.41
C LEU A 81 29.10 9.61 -16.73
N ARG A 82 30.38 9.31 -16.89
CA ARG A 82 31.42 10.30 -17.20
C ARG A 82 31.46 10.68 -18.68
N ILE A 83 30.98 9.80 -19.57
CA ILE A 83 30.99 10.01 -21.03
C ILE A 83 29.65 10.48 -21.61
N LEU A 84 28.60 10.60 -20.79
CA LEU A 84 27.32 11.16 -21.23
C LEU A 84 27.49 12.58 -21.77
N ASP A 85 26.97 12.79 -22.97
CA ASP A 85 26.79 14.13 -23.54
C ASP A 85 25.58 14.80 -22.88
N ASP A 86 25.70 16.10 -22.60
CA ASP A 86 24.64 16.91 -22.01
C ASP A 86 23.62 17.40 -23.07
N GLU A 87 23.85 17.08 -24.36
CA GLU A 87 22.87 17.24 -25.43
C GLU A 87 21.67 16.26 -25.30
N GLY A 88 20.46 16.74 -25.65
CA GLY A 88 19.24 15.91 -25.65
C GLY A 88 18.45 15.90 -24.33
N LEU A 89 18.28 17.06 -23.69
CA LEU A 89 17.57 17.24 -22.40
C LEU A 89 16.03 16.99 -22.41
N SER A 90 15.52 16.12 -23.28
CA SER A 90 14.09 15.79 -23.28
C SER A 90 13.76 14.87 -22.09
N GLY A 91 13.12 15.44 -21.06
CA GLY A 91 12.74 14.74 -19.84
C GLY A 91 11.87 13.52 -20.13
N GLY A 92 12.32 12.34 -19.69
CA GLY A 92 11.68 11.04 -19.97
C GLY A 92 12.35 10.19 -21.05
N THR A 93 13.51 10.63 -21.53
CA THR A 93 14.44 9.79 -22.30
C THR A 93 15.46 9.09 -21.40
N GLU A 94 16.10 8.04 -21.92
CA GLU A 94 17.23 7.36 -21.28
C GLU A 94 18.38 8.33 -20.95
N ASN A 95 18.88 9.08 -21.95
CA ASN A 95 20.03 9.97 -21.75
C ASN A 95 19.75 11.02 -20.66
N HIS A 96 18.57 11.66 -20.71
CA HIS A 96 18.18 12.63 -19.68
C HIS A 96 18.09 12.01 -18.28
N MET A 97 17.61 10.76 -18.15
CA MET A 97 17.59 10.07 -16.85
C MET A 97 19.00 9.84 -16.31
N LEU A 98 19.91 9.33 -17.15
CA LEU A 98 21.30 9.05 -16.77
C LEU A 98 22.06 10.34 -16.40
N ILE A 99 21.83 11.44 -17.13
CA ILE A 99 22.34 12.79 -16.80
C ILE A 99 21.79 13.26 -15.44
N THR A 100 20.48 13.12 -15.20
CA THR A 100 19.85 13.54 -13.95
C THR A 100 20.38 12.72 -12.76
N TRP A 101 20.56 11.41 -12.94
CA TRP A 101 21.17 10.51 -11.95
C TRP A 101 22.62 10.89 -11.63
N ARG A 102 23.44 11.15 -12.65
CA ARG A 102 24.81 11.66 -12.52
C ARG A 102 24.87 12.96 -11.73
N ASN A 103 23.94 13.88 -11.99
CA ASN A 103 23.90 15.18 -11.33
C ASN A 103 23.45 15.01 -9.85
N TYR A 104 22.43 14.18 -9.59
CA TYR A 104 21.97 13.81 -8.24
C TYR A 104 23.09 13.17 -7.41
N THR A 105 23.74 12.13 -7.93
CA THR A 105 24.83 11.42 -7.22
C THR A 105 26.02 12.34 -6.94
N ARG A 106 26.40 13.22 -7.86
CA ARG A 106 27.42 14.27 -7.64
C ARG A 106 27.00 15.25 -6.55
N ALA A 107 25.75 15.71 -6.53
CA ALA A 107 25.24 16.61 -5.51
C ALA A 107 25.25 15.96 -4.10
N LYS A 108 24.82 14.69 -3.99
CA LYS A 108 24.90 13.95 -2.72
C LYS A 108 26.35 13.76 -2.26
N ALA A 109 27.26 13.38 -3.16
CA ALA A 109 28.68 13.25 -2.85
C ALA A 109 29.30 14.58 -2.37
N ALA A 110 28.98 15.70 -3.02
CA ALA A 110 29.43 17.03 -2.61
C ALA A 110 28.89 17.48 -1.24
N ALA A 111 27.68 17.03 -0.88
CA ALA A 111 27.07 17.24 0.43
C ALA A 111 27.52 16.23 1.51
N GLY A 112 28.38 15.25 1.17
CA GLY A 112 28.77 14.17 2.08
C GLY A 112 27.67 13.15 2.39
N ALA A 113 26.60 13.13 1.60
CA ALA A 113 25.46 12.24 1.75
C ALA A 113 25.58 11.00 0.84
N LYS A 114 25.00 9.87 1.27
CA LYS A 114 24.85 8.68 0.42
C LYS A 114 23.65 8.87 -0.52
N PRO A 115 23.76 8.59 -1.83
CA PRO A 115 22.61 8.60 -2.73
C PRO A 115 21.63 7.46 -2.42
N MET A 116 20.34 7.70 -2.70
CA MET A 116 19.31 6.66 -2.78
C MET A 116 19.70 5.60 -3.81
N ALA A 117 19.35 4.33 -3.60
CA ALA A 117 19.62 3.26 -4.57
C ALA A 117 18.98 3.54 -5.93
N PHE A 118 19.70 3.29 -7.03
CA PHE A 118 19.29 3.71 -8.37
C PHE A 118 17.88 3.27 -8.77
N GLY A 119 17.51 2.01 -8.53
CA GLY A 119 16.17 1.52 -8.86
C GLY A 119 15.02 2.28 -8.18
N ARG A 120 15.22 2.74 -6.94
CA ARG A 120 14.24 3.54 -6.20
C ARG A 120 14.25 5.00 -6.65
N TRP A 121 15.43 5.56 -6.92
CA TRP A 121 15.56 6.89 -7.50
C TRP A 121 14.92 6.98 -8.91
N LYS A 122 15.15 5.98 -9.76
CA LYS A 122 14.57 5.83 -11.11
C LYS A 122 13.05 5.86 -11.07
N SER A 123 12.43 5.12 -10.15
CA SER A 123 10.97 5.16 -9.95
C SER A 123 10.46 6.55 -9.62
N ASN A 124 11.13 7.28 -8.71
CA ASN A 124 10.76 8.67 -8.37
C ASN A 124 10.95 9.62 -9.56
N TYR A 125 12.04 9.49 -10.32
CA TYR A 125 12.27 10.26 -11.55
C TYR A 125 11.16 10.00 -12.59
N ILE A 126 10.79 8.74 -12.83
CA ILE A 126 9.71 8.36 -13.76
C ILE A 126 8.38 9.00 -13.35
N THR A 127 8.03 8.96 -12.06
CA THR A 127 6.85 9.65 -11.52
C THR A 127 6.90 11.16 -11.77
N VAL A 128 8.02 11.83 -11.46
CA VAL A 128 8.16 13.28 -11.68
C VAL A 128 8.02 13.66 -13.15
N ILE A 129 8.69 12.97 -14.06
CA ILE A 129 8.57 13.27 -15.50
C ILE A 129 7.14 13.03 -15.99
N LYS A 130 6.49 11.93 -15.58
CA LYS A 130 5.10 11.65 -15.95
C LYS A 130 4.19 12.80 -15.51
N ASN A 131 4.32 13.26 -14.27
CA ASN A 131 3.55 14.39 -13.74
C ASN A 131 3.80 15.68 -14.55
N ARG A 132 5.07 15.99 -14.86
CA ARG A 132 5.47 17.17 -15.66
C ARG A 132 5.01 17.13 -17.12
N ARG A 133 4.65 15.96 -17.67
CA ARG A 133 4.04 15.82 -19.01
C ARG A 133 2.51 15.83 -18.97
N VAL A 134 1.91 15.28 -17.91
CA VAL A 134 0.46 15.18 -17.73
C VAL A 134 -0.18 16.55 -17.42
N GLY A 135 0.48 17.42 -16.65
CA GLY A 135 -0.01 18.77 -16.33
C GLY A 135 -0.24 19.66 -17.58
N PRO A 136 0.81 19.94 -18.37
CA PRO A 136 0.67 20.78 -19.58
C PRO A 136 -0.26 20.17 -20.63
N ALA A 137 -0.31 18.84 -20.75
CA ALA A 137 -1.26 18.16 -21.63
C ALA A 137 -2.73 18.37 -21.19
N PHE A 138 -2.99 18.52 -19.89
CA PHE A 138 -4.31 18.88 -19.39
C PHE A 138 -4.66 20.34 -19.69
N GLU A 139 -3.71 21.27 -19.59
CA GLU A 139 -3.89 22.67 -20.01
C GLU A 139 -4.17 22.77 -21.54
N ASP A 140 -3.47 21.98 -22.34
CA ASP A 140 -3.70 21.83 -23.78
C ASP A 140 -5.11 21.28 -24.08
N PHE A 141 -5.55 20.26 -23.35
CA PHE A 141 -6.90 19.71 -23.46
C PHE A 141 -7.99 20.74 -23.10
N LEU A 142 -7.84 21.45 -21.96
CA LEU A 142 -8.75 22.51 -21.56
C LEU A 142 -8.87 23.57 -22.66
N TRP A 143 -7.73 24.04 -23.18
CA TRP A 143 -7.66 25.12 -24.16
C TRP A 143 -8.19 24.73 -25.55
N ASN A 144 -7.72 23.62 -26.12
CA ASN A 144 -8.01 23.24 -27.50
C ASN A 144 -9.32 22.45 -27.64
N GLU A 145 -9.63 21.55 -26.70
CA GLU A 145 -10.67 20.53 -26.88
C GLU A 145 -11.93 20.83 -26.07
N LEU A 146 -11.78 21.06 -24.76
CA LEU A 146 -12.92 21.25 -23.85
C LEU A 146 -13.55 22.63 -23.99
N TRP A 147 -12.74 23.70 -23.94
CA TRP A 147 -13.20 25.09 -23.99
C TRP A 147 -13.08 25.71 -25.38
N LYS A 148 -12.25 25.14 -26.26
CA LYS A 148 -12.03 25.58 -27.65
C LYS A 148 -11.70 27.06 -27.77
N LEU A 149 -10.85 27.55 -26.87
CA LEU A 149 -10.47 28.96 -26.78
C LEU A 149 -9.67 29.46 -27.98
N SER A 150 -9.06 28.54 -28.74
CA SER A 150 -8.45 28.81 -30.05
C SER A 150 -9.47 29.18 -31.13
N ASP A 151 -10.67 28.61 -31.07
CA ASP A 151 -11.65 28.60 -32.16
C ASP A 151 -12.83 29.55 -31.87
N SER A 152 -13.03 29.92 -30.59
CA SER A 152 -14.03 30.91 -30.21
C SER A 152 -13.68 32.27 -30.84
N GLY A 153 -14.57 32.79 -31.69
CA GLY A 153 -14.43 34.11 -32.33
C GLY A 153 -14.58 35.30 -31.39
N SER A 154 -14.12 35.18 -30.14
CA SER A 154 -14.37 36.08 -29.03
C SER A 154 -13.29 36.03 -27.94
N ALA A 155 -13.21 37.13 -27.19
CA ALA A 155 -12.90 37.14 -25.74
C ALA A 155 -11.44 37.09 -25.23
N GLY A 156 -10.39 37.24 -26.05
CA GLY A 156 -9.07 37.72 -25.59
C GLY A 156 -8.39 36.89 -24.49
N TRP A 157 -8.63 35.58 -24.47
CA TRP A 157 -7.92 34.63 -23.62
C TRP A 157 -6.49 34.38 -24.13
N ILE A 158 -5.60 34.05 -23.19
CA ILE A 158 -4.20 33.65 -23.42
C ILE A 158 -3.89 32.44 -22.52
N LYS A 159 -3.02 31.54 -22.99
CA LYS A 159 -2.51 30.37 -22.25
C LYS A 159 -1.02 30.53 -21.99
N GLY A 160 -0.52 29.98 -20.89
CA GLY A 160 0.91 29.89 -20.57
C GLY A 160 1.62 31.24 -20.69
N SER A 161 0.95 32.31 -20.25
CA SER A 161 1.38 33.70 -20.50
C SER A 161 1.34 34.55 -19.23
N LYS A 162 2.22 35.55 -19.17
CA LYS A 162 2.16 36.58 -18.13
C LYS A 162 1.06 37.59 -18.43
N ILE A 163 0.36 38.05 -17.39
CA ILE A 163 -0.49 39.24 -17.48
C ILE A 163 0.37 40.45 -17.83
N ASN A 164 -0.20 41.40 -18.59
CA ASN A 164 0.49 42.64 -18.98
C ASN A 164 1.14 43.33 -17.76
N PRO A 165 2.45 43.66 -17.78
CA PRO A 165 3.13 44.32 -16.67
C PRO A 165 2.53 45.67 -16.25
N GLY A 166 1.76 46.35 -17.11
CA GLY A 166 1.00 47.53 -16.75
C GLY A 166 -0.21 47.26 -15.84
N ILE A 167 -0.65 45.99 -15.74
CA ILE A 167 -1.71 45.51 -14.84
C ILE A 167 -1.10 44.77 -13.65
N LEU A 168 -0.13 43.87 -13.89
CA LEU A 168 0.53 43.07 -12.86
C LEU A 168 2.07 43.05 -13.07
N PRO A 169 2.82 44.04 -12.55
CA PRO A 169 4.22 44.30 -12.91
C PRO A 169 5.20 43.13 -12.71
N ASN A 170 4.92 42.23 -11.77
CA ASN A 170 5.76 41.07 -11.43
C ASN A 170 4.97 39.76 -11.46
N GLY A 171 3.95 39.65 -12.33
CA GLY A 171 3.11 38.46 -12.42
C GLY A 171 3.87 37.18 -12.81
N PRO A 172 3.45 36.02 -12.29
CA PRO A 172 3.89 34.72 -12.81
C PRO A 172 3.33 34.50 -14.22
N VAL A 173 3.76 33.39 -14.82
CA VAL A 173 3.01 32.81 -15.94
C VAL A 173 1.77 32.15 -15.34
N PHE A 174 0.59 32.44 -15.90
CA PHE A 174 -0.64 31.75 -15.52
C PHE A 174 -1.02 30.74 -16.59
N ASP A 175 -1.61 29.62 -16.17
CA ASP A 175 -2.03 28.53 -17.04
C ASP A 175 -2.97 29.06 -18.12
N ILE A 176 -4.11 29.67 -17.76
CA ILE A 176 -5.04 30.31 -18.69
C ILE A 176 -5.59 31.64 -18.08
N THR A 177 -5.71 32.73 -18.85
CA THR A 177 -6.28 34.00 -18.36
C THR A 177 -6.82 34.88 -19.49
N ASN A 178 -7.71 35.84 -19.19
CA ASN A 178 -8.17 36.89 -20.13
C ASN A 178 -7.93 38.32 -19.61
N VAL A 179 -7.01 38.49 -18.64
CA VAL A 179 -6.70 39.79 -18.03
C VAL A 179 -5.92 40.68 -19.00
N ASP A 180 -6.64 41.44 -19.83
CA ASP A 180 -6.12 42.48 -20.73
C ASP A 180 -7.00 43.73 -20.66
N THR A 181 -6.38 44.90 -20.81
CA THR A 181 -7.03 46.22 -20.99
C THR A 181 -8.17 46.29 -22.01
N LYS A 182 -8.21 45.39 -22.99
CA LYS A 182 -9.26 45.29 -24.03
C LYS A 182 -10.51 44.55 -23.54
N ILE A 183 -10.39 43.79 -22.46
CA ILE A 183 -11.48 43.04 -21.82
C ILE A 183 -12.00 43.88 -20.64
N PRO A 184 -13.33 44.04 -20.46
CA PRO A 184 -13.88 44.75 -19.30
C PRO A 184 -13.45 44.11 -17.97
N GLU A 185 -12.97 44.91 -17.00
CA GLU A 185 -12.46 44.42 -15.70
C GLU A 185 -13.39 43.40 -15.02
N ARG A 186 -14.72 43.60 -15.11
CA ARG A 186 -15.73 42.69 -14.53
C ARG A 186 -15.76 41.27 -15.11
N LEU A 187 -15.05 41.01 -16.21
CA LEU A 187 -14.93 39.70 -16.87
C LEU A 187 -13.51 39.10 -16.73
N TRP A 188 -12.58 39.84 -16.11
CA TRP A 188 -11.21 39.42 -15.92
C TRP A 188 -11.15 38.18 -15.03
N THR A 189 -10.51 37.15 -15.55
CA THR A 189 -10.46 35.82 -14.96
C THR A 189 -9.04 35.25 -15.08
N ILE A 190 -8.57 34.68 -13.99
CA ILE A 190 -7.36 33.87 -13.92
C ILE A 190 -7.81 32.43 -13.70
N VAL A 191 -7.30 31.51 -14.49
CA VAL A 191 -7.54 30.07 -14.38
C VAL A 191 -6.24 29.39 -13.97
N GLU A 192 -6.34 28.55 -12.95
CA GLU A 192 -5.29 27.64 -12.49
C GLU A 192 -5.75 26.20 -12.76
N ALA A 193 -5.00 25.44 -13.54
CA ALA A 193 -5.32 24.09 -13.96
C ALA A 193 -4.53 23.04 -13.17
N LYS A 194 -5.18 21.96 -12.74
CA LYS A 194 -4.51 20.82 -12.08
C LYS A 194 -5.11 19.51 -12.56
N SER A 195 -4.32 18.65 -13.20
CA SER A 195 -4.78 17.38 -13.80
C SER A 195 -5.32 16.35 -12.80
N GLY A 196 -4.97 16.46 -11.52
CA GLY A 196 -5.43 15.59 -10.43
C GLY A 196 -6.63 16.13 -9.65
N ASP A 197 -6.77 15.65 -8.42
CA ASP A 197 -7.78 15.96 -7.39
C ASP A 197 -7.19 16.71 -6.16
N SER A 198 -5.86 16.85 -6.14
CA SER A 198 -5.08 17.30 -4.99
C SER A 198 -4.13 18.44 -5.34
N LEU A 199 -3.77 19.21 -4.32
CA LEU A 199 -2.75 20.25 -4.38
C LEU A 199 -1.52 19.79 -3.59
N SER A 200 -0.38 19.67 -4.27
CA SER A 200 0.94 19.46 -3.65
C SER A 200 1.33 20.64 -2.77
N SER A 201 2.36 20.49 -1.92
CA SER A 201 2.89 21.59 -1.10
C SER A 201 3.23 22.84 -1.93
N HIS A 202 3.80 22.65 -3.12
CA HIS A 202 4.09 23.74 -4.06
C HIS A 202 2.81 24.39 -4.61
N ALA A 203 1.86 23.59 -5.11
CA ALA A 203 0.59 24.10 -5.65
C ALA A 203 -0.27 24.80 -4.59
N ARG A 204 -0.21 24.35 -3.33
CA ARG A 204 -0.81 25.02 -2.17
C ARG A 204 -0.18 26.40 -1.92
N SER A 205 1.13 26.54 -2.08
CA SER A 205 1.81 27.83 -1.98
C SER A 205 1.44 28.77 -3.13
N GLN A 206 1.42 28.25 -4.37
CA GLN A 206 1.00 29.01 -5.56
C GLN A 206 -0.43 29.54 -5.42
N PHE A 207 -1.37 28.69 -4.97
CA PHE A 207 -2.76 29.07 -4.74
C PHE A 207 -2.89 30.30 -3.81
N LYS A 208 -2.15 30.33 -2.69
CA LYS A 208 -2.17 31.47 -1.75
C LYS A 208 -1.73 32.77 -2.42
N GLU A 209 -0.75 32.73 -3.32
CA GLU A 209 -0.30 33.90 -4.07
C GLU A 209 -1.26 34.26 -5.22
N HIS A 210 -1.83 33.29 -5.93
CA HIS A 210 -2.77 33.53 -7.02
C HIS A 210 -4.08 34.17 -6.52
N VAL A 211 -4.56 33.81 -5.32
CA VAL A 211 -5.68 34.51 -4.65
C VAL A 211 -5.34 35.99 -4.41
N LYS A 212 -4.15 36.30 -3.86
CA LYS A 212 -3.72 37.69 -3.63
C LYS A 212 -3.59 38.48 -4.93
N MET A 213 -3.01 37.87 -5.97
CA MET A 213 -2.83 38.50 -7.27
C MET A 213 -4.16 38.78 -7.98
N ALA A 214 -5.09 37.81 -7.98
CA ALA A 214 -6.44 38.02 -8.49
C ALA A 214 -7.18 39.13 -7.70
N GLY A 215 -6.92 39.24 -6.39
CA GLY A 215 -7.37 40.36 -5.56
C GLY A 215 -6.81 41.72 -5.99
N GLN A 216 -5.51 41.80 -6.29
CA GLN A 216 -4.85 43.02 -6.79
C GLN A 216 -5.41 43.45 -8.14
N THR A 217 -5.59 42.52 -9.08
CA THR A 217 -6.14 42.81 -10.42
C THR A 217 -7.66 42.94 -10.44
N ARG A 218 -8.37 42.65 -9.34
CA ARG A 218 -9.84 42.55 -9.26
C ARG A 218 -10.43 41.51 -10.21
N SER A 219 -9.66 40.46 -10.48
CA SER A 219 -10.07 39.33 -11.31
C SER A 219 -10.76 38.26 -10.47
N SER A 220 -11.57 37.44 -11.12
CA SER A 220 -12.06 36.19 -10.56
C SER A 220 -10.98 35.10 -10.70
N LEU A 221 -10.83 34.22 -9.71
CA LEU A 221 -9.95 33.06 -9.78
C LEU A 221 -10.78 31.79 -9.99
N VAL A 222 -10.45 31.00 -11.01
CA VAL A 222 -11.05 29.69 -11.28
C VAL A 222 -9.99 28.62 -11.10
N MET A 223 -10.15 27.78 -10.08
CA MET A 223 -9.41 26.53 -9.98
C MET A 223 -10.11 25.48 -10.84
N MET A 224 -9.43 24.94 -11.85
CA MET A 224 -9.97 23.89 -12.74
C MET A 224 -9.21 22.58 -12.57
N PHE A 225 -9.87 21.58 -12.03
CA PHE A 225 -9.27 20.27 -11.79
C PHE A 225 -9.65 19.22 -12.87
N GLY A 226 -8.75 18.30 -13.15
CA GLY A 226 -8.94 17.15 -14.05
C GLY A 226 -9.62 15.95 -13.39
N LYS A 227 -9.86 16.04 -12.08
CA LYS A 227 -10.70 15.16 -11.27
C LYS A 227 -11.50 16.02 -10.30
N LEU A 228 -12.55 15.47 -9.67
CA LEU A 228 -13.26 16.16 -8.59
C LEU A 228 -12.25 16.51 -7.47
N PRO A 229 -11.99 17.81 -7.17
CA PRO A 229 -11.01 18.16 -6.16
C PRO A 229 -11.49 17.66 -4.80
N SER A 230 -10.59 17.02 -4.09
CA SER A 230 -11.00 16.18 -2.97
C SER A 230 -11.61 16.95 -1.79
N PRO A 231 -12.45 16.33 -0.95
CA PRO A 231 -12.82 16.87 0.36
C PRO A 231 -11.65 17.45 1.18
N ALA A 232 -10.46 16.84 1.16
CA ALA A 232 -9.27 17.41 1.80
C ALA A 232 -8.78 18.70 1.09
N THR A 233 -8.71 18.68 -0.24
CA THR A 233 -8.40 19.86 -1.08
C THR A 233 -9.41 20.99 -0.86
N GLN A 234 -10.70 20.67 -0.83
CA GLN A 234 -11.82 21.57 -0.59
C GLN A 234 -11.77 22.17 0.82
N ARG A 235 -11.62 21.35 1.88
CA ARG A 235 -11.41 21.82 3.26
C ARG A 235 -10.17 22.70 3.39
N TRP A 236 -9.10 22.41 2.64
CA TRP A 236 -7.87 23.21 2.64
C TRP A 236 -8.04 24.54 1.90
N ILE A 237 -8.68 24.54 0.72
CA ILE A 237 -9.05 25.76 -0.04
C ILE A 237 -9.93 26.64 0.84
N LYS A 238 -10.97 26.08 1.46
CA LYS A 238 -11.87 26.78 2.38
C LYS A 238 -11.11 27.45 3.53
N ARG A 239 -10.32 26.68 4.29
CA ARG A 239 -9.49 27.21 5.40
C ARG A 239 -8.57 28.32 4.92
N THR A 240 -7.89 28.11 3.80
CA THR A 240 -6.98 29.09 3.21
C THR A 240 -7.68 30.38 2.81
N LEU A 241 -8.88 30.30 2.23
CA LEU A 241 -9.66 31.48 1.84
C LEU A 241 -10.28 32.19 3.06
N ASP A 242 -10.67 31.45 4.09
CA ASP A 242 -11.11 32.01 5.37
C ASP A 242 -9.93 32.69 6.12
N GLU A 243 -8.74 32.09 6.12
CA GLU A 243 -7.49 32.71 6.62
C GLU A 243 -7.20 34.03 5.89
N LEU A 244 -7.11 33.99 4.55
CA LEU A 244 -6.80 35.14 3.70
C LEU A 244 -7.86 36.24 3.79
N ARG A 245 -9.15 35.89 3.96
CA ARG A 245 -10.24 36.87 4.14
C ARG A 245 -10.18 37.61 5.48
N ASN A 246 -9.57 37.00 6.50
CA ASN A 246 -9.38 37.61 7.81
C ASN A 246 -8.04 38.38 7.94
N ASP A 247 -7.13 38.21 6.98
CA ASP A 247 -5.90 39.01 6.86
C ASP A 247 -6.23 40.42 6.35
N LYS A 248 -5.73 41.45 7.05
CA LYS A 248 -6.00 42.86 6.74
C LYS A 248 -5.19 43.38 5.56
N ASP A 249 -4.07 42.74 5.26
CA ASP A 249 -3.17 43.13 4.17
C ASP A 249 -3.53 42.41 2.85
N VAL A 250 -4.49 41.47 2.89
CA VAL A 250 -4.97 40.73 1.72
C VAL A 250 -6.26 41.34 1.17
N ARG A 251 -6.18 41.81 -0.07
CA ARG A 251 -7.37 42.09 -0.88
C ARG A 251 -7.87 40.79 -1.50
N MET A 252 -9.12 40.43 -1.25
CA MET A 252 -9.76 39.26 -1.86
C MET A 252 -10.17 39.53 -3.34
N PRO A 253 -10.12 38.52 -4.22
CA PRO A 253 -10.64 38.59 -5.59
C PRO A 253 -12.17 38.74 -5.64
N THR A 254 -12.70 39.11 -6.81
CA THR A 254 -14.14 39.30 -7.05
C THR A 254 -14.95 38.03 -6.90
N ALA A 255 -14.36 36.89 -7.29
CA ALA A 255 -14.87 35.56 -7.03
C ALA A 255 -13.71 34.57 -6.92
N VAL A 256 -13.94 33.46 -6.20
CA VAL A 256 -13.13 32.24 -6.32
C VAL A 256 -14.10 31.10 -6.62
N CYS A 257 -13.92 30.43 -7.75
CA CYS A 257 -14.70 29.25 -8.12
C CYS A 257 -13.78 28.04 -8.18
N VAL A 258 -14.26 26.90 -7.68
CA VAL A 258 -13.54 25.62 -7.82
C VAL A 258 -14.39 24.73 -8.71
N LYS A 259 -13.86 24.42 -9.89
CA LYS A 259 -14.49 23.62 -10.92
C LYS A 259 -13.65 22.38 -11.24
N TYR A 260 -14.28 21.42 -11.89
CA TYR A 260 -13.58 20.27 -12.46
C TYR A 260 -14.23 19.74 -13.72
N TRP A 261 -13.46 18.95 -14.44
CA TRP A 261 -13.94 18.05 -15.48
C TRP A 261 -13.26 16.69 -15.28
N PRO A 262 -14.00 15.57 -15.12
CA PRO A 262 -13.37 14.26 -15.01
C PRO A 262 -12.55 13.94 -16.26
N THR A 263 -11.28 13.60 -16.07
CA THR A 263 -10.36 13.31 -17.18
C THR A 263 -9.39 12.19 -16.85
N LYS A 264 -8.89 11.54 -17.90
CA LYS A 264 -7.90 10.46 -17.83
C LYS A 264 -6.76 10.74 -18.78
N ALA A 265 -5.55 10.83 -18.26
CA ALA A 265 -4.34 11.03 -19.05
C ALA A 265 -3.91 9.70 -19.71
N VAL A 266 -3.73 9.69 -21.02
CA VAL A 266 -3.30 8.51 -21.81
C VAL A 266 -2.00 8.81 -22.56
N PRO A 267 -0.95 7.99 -22.46
CA PRO A 267 0.30 8.23 -23.17
C PRO A 267 0.13 8.04 -24.68
N GLU A 268 0.86 8.83 -25.46
CA GLU A 268 1.00 8.64 -26.90
C GLU A 268 2.03 7.53 -27.19
N GLY A 269 1.60 6.46 -27.88
CA GLY A 269 2.48 5.38 -28.34
C GLY A 269 1.95 3.97 -28.04
N PRO A 270 2.58 2.92 -28.60
CA PRO A 270 2.20 1.52 -28.40
C PRO A 270 2.73 0.99 -27.06
N GLY A 271 2.10 1.38 -25.95
CA GLY A 271 2.57 1.08 -24.59
C GLY A 271 1.47 1.06 -23.53
N GLY A 272 0.39 0.29 -23.77
CA GLY A 272 -0.60 -0.01 -22.74
C GLY A 272 -0.23 -1.28 -21.94
N PRO A 273 -0.29 -1.28 -20.60
CA PRO A 273 0.06 -2.46 -19.80
C PRO A 273 -1.03 -3.54 -19.93
N GLY A 274 -0.63 -4.77 -20.25
CA GLY A 274 -1.58 -5.87 -20.49
C GLY A 274 -0.96 -7.24 -20.76
N GLY A 275 0.26 -7.51 -20.26
CA GLY A 275 0.92 -8.81 -20.40
C GLY A 275 0.41 -9.84 -19.37
N PRO A 276 0.25 -11.13 -19.73
CA PRO A 276 -0.07 -12.18 -18.76
C PRO A 276 1.07 -12.32 -17.74
N GLY A 277 0.76 -12.20 -16.44
CA GLY A 277 1.75 -12.20 -15.36
C GLY A 277 2.21 -10.80 -14.91
N GLY A 278 1.63 -9.72 -15.43
CA GLY A 278 1.84 -8.37 -14.91
C GLY A 278 1.23 -8.18 -13.51
N ALA A 279 1.88 -7.35 -12.69
CA ALA A 279 1.38 -6.90 -11.39
C ALA A 279 -0.03 -6.30 -11.51
N ALA A 280 -0.88 -6.51 -10.50
CA ALA A 280 -2.21 -5.94 -10.47
C ALA A 280 -2.17 -4.40 -10.57
N SER A 281 -2.91 -3.83 -11.51
CA SER A 281 -3.15 -2.38 -11.54
C SER A 281 -3.87 -1.97 -10.26
N LEU A 282 -3.25 -1.09 -9.48
CA LEU A 282 -3.80 -0.61 -8.21
C LEU A 282 -4.76 0.58 -8.43
N PRO A 283 -5.84 0.70 -7.64
CA PRO A 283 -6.75 1.83 -7.77
C PRO A 283 -6.07 3.16 -7.47
N LEU A 284 -6.37 4.19 -8.27
CA LEU A 284 -6.11 5.58 -7.93
C LEU A 284 -7.03 5.92 -6.75
N PRO A 285 -6.50 6.22 -5.53
CA PRO A 285 -5.37 7.10 -5.23
C PRO A 285 -3.99 6.44 -4.99
N LEU A 286 -3.89 5.12 -4.97
CA LEU A 286 -2.73 4.41 -4.41
C LEU A 286 -1.46 4.58 -5.27
N GLY A 287 -1.60 4.79 -6.58
CA GLY A 287 -0.46 4.88 -7.51
C GLY A 287 0.41 6.14 -7.40
N ASP A 288 -0.12 7.24 -6.86
CA ASP A 288 0.52 8.58 -6.93
C ASP A 288 1.22 8.98 -5.61
N ALA A 289 0.79 8.43 -4.47
CA ALA A 289 1.37 8.73 -3.17
C ALA A 289 2.88 8.35 -3.09
N PRO A 290 3.73 9.14 -2.40
CA PRO A 290 5.08 8.72 -2.06
C PRO A 290 5.05 7.52 -1.10
N ASP A 291 5.97 6.58 -1.24
CA ASP A 291 6.00 5.40 -0.37
C ASP A 291 6.50 5.72 1.06
N ASN A 292 7.18 6.86 1.25
CA ASN A 292 7.69 7.41 2.53
C ASN A 292 8.20 8.86 2.33
N PRO A 293 8.58 9.59 3.41
CA PRO A 293 9.07 10.97 3.32
C PRO A 293 10.35 11.15 2.48
N GLU A 294 11.23 10.15 2.42
CA GLU A 294 12.48 10.22 1.65
C GLU A 294 12.20 10.20 0.15
N ASP A 295 11.20 9.43 -0.30
CA ASP A 295 10.75 9.44 -1.70
C ASP A 295 10.14 10.80 -2.08
N GLN A 296 9.38 11.43 -1.18
CA GLN A 296 8.89 12.79 -1.43
C GLN A 296 10.04 13.80 -1.55
N ALA A 297 11.01 13.76 -0.63
CA ALA A 297 12.16 14.67 -0.67
C ALA A 297 13.02 14.51 -1.95
N VAL A 298 13.16 13.27 -2.47
CA VAL A 298 13.84 13.03 -3.74
C VAL A 298 13.01 13.48 -4.94
N ARG A 299 11.67 13.34 -4.91
CA ARG A 299 10.78 13.91 -5.95
C ARG A 299 10.93 15.44 -6.00
N ASP A 300 10.87 16.10 -4.84
CA ASP A 300 11.04 17.56 -4.73
C ASP A 300 12.42 18.02 -5.28
N GLU A 301 13.49 17.28 -4.97
CA GLU A 301 14.85 17.56 -5.47
C GLU A 301 14.97 17.40 -6.99
N ILE A 302 14.33 16.37 -7.56
CA ILE A 302 14.27 16.17 -9.01
C ILE A 302 13.44 17.29 -9.65
N GLU A 303 12.27 17.64 -9.11
CA GLU A 303 11.45 18.75 -9.62
C GLU A 303 12.23 20.08 -9.67
N VAL A 304 12.90 20.45 -8.57
CA VAL A 304 13.73 21.65 -8.50
C VAL A 304 14.89 21.61 -9.50
N ALA A 305 15.52 20.45 -9.71
CA ALA A 305 16.60 20.31 -10.69
C ALA A 305 16.12 20.50 -12.14
N LEU A 306 14.87 20.15 -12.44
CA LEU A 306 14.25 20.29 -13.77
C LEU A 306 13.70 21.70 -14.04
N ASP A 307 13.45 22.50 -13.00
CA ASP A 307 13.02 23.89 -13.13
C ASP A 307 14.16 24.89 -13.33
N GLN A 308 15.41 24.49 -13.08
CA GLN A 308 16.54 25.38 -13.35
C GLN A 308 16.84 25.43 -14.86
N PRO A 309 16.97 26.62 -15.47
CA PRO A 309 17.43 26.72 -16.84
C PRO A 309 18.83 26.13 -16.93
N ALA A 310 19.07 25.30 -17.95
CA ALA A 310 20.34 24.64 -18.21
C ALA A 310 21.47 25.68 -18.31
N SER A 311 22.11 25.94 -17.18
CA SER A 311 23.17 26.94 -17.08
C SER A 311 24.45 26.36 -17.67
N PRO A 312 25.16 27.11 -18.52
CA PRO A 312 26.28 26.57 -19.28
C PRO A 312 27.40 26.12 -18.33
N THR A 313 27.74 24.84 -18.44
CA THR A 313 28.94 24.22 -17.84
C THR A 313 29.14 24.45 -16.34
N LEU A 314 28.72 23.47 -15.53
CA LEU A 314 29.56 23.08 -14.40
C LEU A 314 30.95 22.78 -14.96
N GLN A 315 31.95 23.58 -14.57
CA GLN A 315 33.31 23.46 -15.11
C GLN A 315 33.79 22.00 -14.98
N PRO A 316 34.43 21.41 -16.00
CA PRO A 316 35.04 20.11 -15.85
C PRO A 316 35.97 20.15 -14.63
N ALA A 317 35.86 19.15 -13.76
CA ALA A 317 36.66 19.07 -12.55
C ALA A 317 38.15 19.26 -12.90
N PRO A 318 38.93 19.98 -12.08
CA PRO A 318 40.36 20.17 -12.33
C PRO A 318 41.00 18.81 -12.66
N PRO A 319 41.85 18.73 -13.70
CA PRO A 319 42.46 17.46 -14.07
C PRO A 319 43.12 16.87 -12.82
N ALA A 320 42.81 15.60 -12.53
CA ALA A 320 43.36 14.91 -11.37
C ALA A 320 44.88 15.14 -11.34
N PRO A 321 45.46 15.50 -10.17
CA PRO A 321 46.88 15.80 -10.09
C PRO A 321 47.65 14.64 -10.70
N ALA A 322 48.49 14.95 -11.69
CA ALA A 322 49.13 13.97 -12.55
C ALA A 322 49.65 12.80 -11.71
N GLN A 323 49.23 11.58 -12.05
CA GLN A 323 49.59 10.38 -11.31
C GLN A 323 51.09 10.41 -11.01
N GLN A 324 51.46 10.57 -9.74
CA GLN A 324 52.85 10.40 -9.35
C GLN A 324 53.26 9.01 -9.83
N PRO A 325 54.34 8.87 -10.61
CA PRO A 325 54.73 7.58 -11.16
C PRO A 325 54.90 6.61 -10.00
N LYS A 326 54.12 5.53 -10.04
CA LYS A 326 54.13 4.43 -9.07
C LYS A 326 55.58 4.11 -8.73
N PRO A 327 56.02 4.22 -7.46
CA PRO A 327 57.43 4.03 -7.11
C PRO A 327 57.91 2.69 -7.63
N ALA A 328 58.95 2.72 -8.48
CA ALA A 328 59.62 1.50 -8.89
C ALA A 328 60.16 0.78 -7.64
N PRO A 329 60.14 -0.57 -7.60
CA PRO A 329 60.62 -1.30 -6.44
C PRO A 329 62.09 -0.96 -6.18
N ILE A 330 62.37 -0.40 -5.01
CA ILE A 330 63.71 0.02 -4.62
C ILE A 330 64.59 -1.23 -4.47
N GLN A 331 65.53 -1.39 -5.40
CA GLN A 331 66.63 -2.32 -5.26
C GLN A 331 67.58 -1.82 -4.18
N VAL A 332 67.66 -2.52 -3.05
CA VAL A 332 68.64 -2.22 -1.99
C VAL A 332 69.97 -2.86 -2.37
N GLN A 333 70.96 -2.03 -2.73
CA GLN A 333 72.35 -2.46 -2.90
C GLN A 333 73.04 -2.59 -1.52
N ALA A 334 73.95 -3.55 -1.39
CA ALA A 334 74.62 -3.90 -0.14
C ALA A 334 75.90 -3.08 0.13
N GLY A 335 76.18 -2.85 1.42
CA GLY A 335 77.49 -2.41 1.93
C GLY A 335 78.40 -3.60 2.32
N PRO A 336 79.72 -3.37 2.55
CA PRO A 336 80.75 -4.42 2.48
C PRO A 336 81.02 -5.21 3.78
N ALA A 337 81.65 -6.39 3.61
CA ALA A 337 82.08 -7.38 4.60
C ALA A 337 83.53 -7.09 5.15
N PRO A 338 84.27 -7.94 5.94
CA PRO A 338 84.27 -9.43 5.94
C PRO A 338 84.59 -10.25 7.26
N ALA A 339 84.07 -11.49 7.29
CA ALA A 339 84.74 -12.81 7.56
C ALA A 339 85.42 -13.15 8.91
N PRO A 340 85.83 -14.43 9.18
CA PRO A 340 85.50 -15.76 8.57
C PRO A 340 84.85 -16.74 9.63
N GLN A 341 84.47 -18.02 9.43
CA GLN A 341 85.07 -19.20 8.74
C GLN A 341 84.00 -20.27 8.32
N GLN A 342 84.48 -21.28 7.56
CA GLN A 342 83.77 -22.37 6.85
C GLN A 342 83.64 -23.69 7.71
N PRO A 343 83.30 -24.89 7.15
CA PRO A 343 82.11 -25.33 6.37
C PRO A 343 81.52 -26.70 6.81
N ALA A 344 80.32 -27.09 6.35
CA ALA A 344 79.95 -28.49 6.00
C ALA A 344 78.58 -28.61 5.29
N GLN A 345 78.41 -29.66 4.46
CA GLN A 345 77.15 -30.15 3.84
C GLN A 345 76.64 -31.42 4.61
N PRO A 346 75.78 -32.29 4.05
CA PRO A 346 74.33 -32.22 3.74
C PRO A 346 73.49 -33.18 4.69
N PRO A 347 72.18 -33.51 4.48
CA PRO A 347 71.25 -33.79 5.59
C PRO A 347 70.86 -35.27 5.92
N MET A 348 70.14 -35.40 7.07
CA MET A 348 69.34 -36.55 7.61
C MET A 348 70.12 -37.67 8.34
N PRO A 349 69.50 -38.44 9.30
CA PRO A 349 68.07 -38.55 9.67
C PRO A 349 67.70 -38.54 11.20
N ARG A 350 66.38 -38.59 11.46
CA ARG A 350 65.61 -38.96 12.70
C ARG A 350 66.34 -39.29 14.03
N GLN A 351 65.79 -38.77 15.14
CA GLN A 351 65.39 -39.58 16.32
C GLN A 351 64.43 -38.85 17.29
N GLN A 352 63.64 -39.61 18.06
CA GLN A 352 62.69 -39.15 19.09
C GLN A 352 63.35 -39.14 20.50
N PRO A 353 62.92 -38.28 21.45
CA PRO A 353 63.15 -38.47 22.88
C PRO A 353 62.13 -39.41 23.52
N ALA A 354 62.56 -40.14 24.55
CA ALA A 354 61.79 -41.16 25.29
C ALA A 354 61.34 -40.63 26.69
N PRO A 355 60.69 -41.41 27.60
CA PRO A 355 59.45 -40.94 28.23
C PRO A 355 59.52 -40.74 29.77
N GLN A 356 58.49 -40.12 30.33
CA GLN A 356 58.24 -40.11 31.78
C GLN A 356 57.08 -41.05 32.18
N GLN A 357 57.23 -41.72 33.31
CA GLN A 357 56.41 -42.84 33.76
C GLN A 357 55.17 -42.41 34.56
N ARG A 358 54.12 -43.24 34.56
CA ARG A 358 53.04 -43.25 35.56
C ARG A 358 52.83 -44.68 36.10
N PRO A 359 52.37 -44.86 37.35
CA PRO A 359 52.47 -46.14 38.08
C PRO A 359 51.43 -47.20 37.70
N ALA A 360 51.67 -48.43 38.16
CA ALA A 360 51.07 -49.68 37.70
C ALA A 360 49.72 -50.08 38.36
N PRO A 361 48.91 -50.93 37.71
CA PRO A 361 47.74 -51.60 38.30
C PRO A 361 48.06 -53.02 38.83
N ALA A 362 47.20 -53.53 39.73
CA ALA A 362 47.23 -54.87 40.33
C ALA A 362 45.75 -55.40 40.46
N PRO A 363 45.46 -56.70 40.72
CA PRO A 363 44.71 -57.46 39.71
C PRO A 363 43.46 -58.30 40.14
N ALA A 364 42.61 -58.61 39.14
CA ALA A 364 41.92 -59.89 38.85
C ALA A 364 40.80 -60.52 39.75
N VAL A 365 39.55 -60.53 39.22
CA VAL A 365 38.43 -61.56 39.28
C VAL A 365 37.86 -62.01 40.67
N PRO A 366 36.69 -62.74 40.82
CA PRO A 366 35.87 -63.50 39.84
C PRO A 366 34.29 -63.45 39.89
N ALA A 367 33.68 -63.92 38.79
CA ALA A 367 32.46 -64.76 38.63
C ALA A 367 31.02 -64.42 39.12
N VAL A 368 30.05 -64.97 38.35
CA VAL A 368 28.57 -64.83 38.32
C VAL A 368 27.81 -65.59 39.44
N PRO A 369 26.51 -65.31 39.71
CA PRO A 369 25.42 -66.07 39.05
C PRO A 369 24.11 -65.29 38.71
N ALA A 370 23.31 -65.88 37.81
CA ALA A 370 21.93 -65.51 37.40
C ALA A 370 20.87 -66.12 38.37
N PRO A 371 19.52 -65.90 38.28
CA PRO A 371 18.66 -65.39 37.19
C PRO A 371 17.85 -64.12 37.60
N GLN A 372 16.68 -63.68 37.07
CA GLN A 372 15.61 -64.27 36.23
C GLN A 372 14.85 -63.20 35.38
N ALA A 373 13.69 -63.53 34.78
CA ALA A 373 12.99 -62.72 33.76
C ALA A 373 11.64 -62.14 34.22
N PRO A 374 11.09 -61.16 33.46
CA PRO A 374 9.76 -61.42 32.86
C PRO A 374 9.56 -60.94 31.40
N ALA A 375 8.68 -61.64 30.69
CA ALA A 375 7.86 -61.31 29.50
C ALA A 375 8.43 -60.51 28.29
N ALA A 376 8.18 -61.02 27.08
CA ALA A 376 8.66 -60.45 25.82
C ALA A 376 7.62 -59.57 25.07
N PRO A 377 8.05 -58.48 24.39
CA PRO A 377 7.27 -57.75 23.38
C PRO A 377 7.42 -58.35 21.95
N PRO A 378 6.55 -57.98 20.99
CA PRO A 378 6.50 -58.57 19.63
C PRO A 378 7.68 -58.21 18.71
N PRO A 379 7.90 -58.95 17.60
CA PRO A 379 9.09 -58.81 16.76
C PRO A 379 9.10 -57.53 15.89
N PRO A 380 10.28 -56.93 15.64
CA PRO A 380 10.44 -55.76 14.78
C PRO A 380 10.42 -56.09 13.28
N ILE A 381 10.02 -55.09 12.49
CA ILE A 381 9.97 -55.14 11.03
C ILE A 381 11.39 -55.07 10.43
N VAL A 382 11.65 -55.86 9.39
CA VAL A 382 12.95 -55.94 8.70
C VAL A 382 13.11 -54.79 7.71
N ILE A 383 14.20 -54.02 7.85
CA ILE A 383 14.64 -53.01 6.87
C ILE A 383 15.79 -53.61 6.02
N PRO A 384 15.73 -53.59 4.68
CA PRO A 384 16.80 -54.09 3.83
C PRO A 384 18.03 -53.15 3.77
N VAL A 385 19.21 -53.74 3.60
CA VAL A 385 20.53 -53.10 3.61
C VAL A 385 20.88 -52.51 2.22
N PRO A 386 21.59 -51.36 2.10
CA PRO A 386 22.02 -50.81 0.81
C PRO A 386 23.20 -51.59 0.18
N VAL A 387 23.25 -51.61 -1.16
CA VAL A 387 24.29 -52.25 -1.98
C VAL A 387 25.29 -51.18 -2.49
N PRO A 388 26.62 -51.45 -2.55
CA PRO A 388 27.61 -50.42 -2.88
C PRO A 388 27.76 -50.12 -4.38
N VAL A 389 28.14 -48.87 -4.69
CA VAL A 389 28.33 -48.33 -6.05
C VAL A 389 29.82 -48.44 -6.48
N PRO A 390 30.14 -48.95 -7.69
CA PRO A 390 31.50 -48.96 -8.23
C PRO A 390 31.86 -47.66 -8.99
N ALA A 391 33.16 -47.35 -9.05
CA ALA A 391 33.75 -46.13 -9.62
C ALA A 391 33.86 -46.15 -11.18
N PRO A 392 33.98 -44.98 -11.85
CA PRO A 392 33.91 -44.86 -13.31
C PRO A 392 35.24 -45.15 -14.04
N ILE A 393 35.13 -45.51 -15.33
CA ILE A 393 36.23 -45.75 -16.29
C ILE A 393 36.11 -44.73 -17.44
N PRO A 394 37.20 -44.12 -17.94
CA PRO A 394 37.13 -43.09 -18.99
C PRO A 394 36.82 -43.65 -20.39
N ALA A 395 36.08 -42.87 -21.19
CA ALA A 395 35.64 -43.23 -22.54
C ALA A 395 36.56 -42.68 -23.65
N ALA A 396 36.66 -43.43 -24.75
CA ALA A 396 37.37 -43.07 -25.98
C ALA A 396 36.40 -42.54 -27.07
N PRO A 397 36.86 -41.81 -28.10
CA PRO A 397 35.99 -41.07 -29.01
C PRO A 397 35.36 -41.92 -30.13
N ILE A 398 34.16 -41.53 -30.57
CA ILE A 398 33.34 -42.22 -31.60
C ILE A 398 32.93 -41.18 -32.68
N PRO A 399 32.86 -41.52 -33.99
CA PRO A 399 32.88 -40.55 -35.09
C PRO A 399 31.51 -40.00 -35.53
N VAL A 400 31.56 -38.94 -36.34
CA VAL A 400 30.42 -38.14 -36.82
C VAL A 400 29.66 -38.81 -38.00
N PRO A 401 28.31 -38.88 -37.97
CA PRO A 401 27.48 -39.26 -39.12
C PRO A 401 26.98 -38.05 -39.95
N VAL A 402 26.71 -38.30 -41.24
CA VAL A 402 26.21 -37.34 -42.26
C VAL A 402 24.66 -37.30 -42.25
N PRO A 403 24.00 -36.14 -42.51
CA PRO A 403 22.55 -36.01 -42.37
C PRO A 403 21.72 -36.61 -43.52
N VAL A 404 20.50 -37.05 -43.19
CA VAL A 404 19.44 -37.52 -44.11
C VAL A 404 18.23 -36.57 -43.97
N PRO A 405 17.54 -36.17 -45.05
CA PRO A 405 16.48 -35.16 -44.97
C PRO A 405 15.19 -35.67 -44.31
N ALA A 406 14.56 -34.79 -43.52
CA ALA A 406 13.35 -35.09 -42.76
C ALA A 406 12.05 -35.02 -43.61
N PRO A 407 10.97 -35.70 -43.20
CA PRO A 407 9.66 -35.58 -43.85
C PRO A 407 9.03 -34.20 -43.62
N VAL A 408 8.26 -33.72 -44.60
CA VAL A 408 7.52 -32.45 -44.50
C VAL A 408 6.36 -32.59 -43.51
N ALA A 409 6.36 -31.75 -42.47
CA ALA A 409 5.26 -31.67 -41.52
C ALA A 409 4.02 -30.97 -42.14
N PRO A 410 2.79 -31.32 -41.74
CA PRO A 410 1.60 -30.59 -42.15
C PRO A 410 1.63 -29.14 -41.61
N ALA A 411 1.03 -28.23 -42.35
CA ALA A 411 1.04 -26.80 -42.00
C ALA A 411 0.45 -26.54 -40.61
N PRO A 412 1.01 -25.58 -39.83
CA PRO A 412 0.49 -25.25 -38.52
C PRO A 412 -0.95 -24.74 -38.64
N ALA A 413 -1.83 -25.21 -37.75
CA ALA A 413 -3.14 -24.61 -37.56
C ALA A 413 -2.96 -23.14 -37.19
N ALA A 414 -3.84 -22.27 -37.70
CA ALA A 414 -3.84 -20.86 -37.34
C ALA A 414 -3.93 -20.72 -35.80
N PRO A 415 -3.19 -19.78 -35.19
CA PRO A 415 -3.25 -19.57 -33.75
C PRO A 415 -4.69 -19.26 -33.35
N ALA A 416 -5.15 -19.88 -32.26
CA ALA A 416 -6.41 -19.51 -31.64
C ALA A 416 -6.37 -18.00 -31.30
N PRO A 417 -7.47 -17.25 -31.48
CA PRO A 417 -7.49 -15.84 -31.13
C PRO A 417 -7.10 -15.67 -29.66
N ALA A 418 -6.13 -14.80 -29.41
CA ALA A 418 -5.64 -14.54 -28.06
C ALA A 418 -6.80 -14.08 -27.15
N ALA A 419 -6.82 -14.59 -25.92
CA ALA A 419 -7.76 -14.10 -24.91
C ALA A 419 -7.53 -12.59 -24.66
N PRO A 420 -8.57 -11.80 -24.35
CA PRO A 420 -8.42 -10.38 -24.07
C PRO A 420 -7.46 -10.14 -22.90
N ALA A 421 -6.63 -9.10 -23.01
CA ALA A 421 -5.88 -8.58 -21.86
C ALA A 421 -6.85 -8.11 -20.77
N PRO A 422 -6.48 -8.22 -19.48
CA PRO A 422 -7.35 -7.80 -18.38
C PRO A 422 -7.61 -6.29 -18.43
N GLN A 423 -8.82 -5.88 -18.03
CA GLN A 423 -9.30 -4.50 -18.22
C GLN A 423 -9.74 -3.84 -16.90
N GLN A 424 -9.47 -2.53 -16.76
CA GLN A 424 -9.95 -1.67 -15.67
C GLN A 424 -11.29 -1.02 -16.01
N ALA A 425 -12.24 -0.97 -15.06
CA ALA A 425 -13.55 -0.35 -15.22
C ALA A 425 -13.54 0.99 -15.99
N PRO A 426 -14.50 1.22 -16.90
CA PRO A 426 -14.89 2.59 -17.22
C PRO A 426 -15.46 3.16 -15.91
N LEU A 427 -14.80 4.18 -15.37
CA LEU A 427 -15.26 4.89 -14.17
C LEU A 427 -16.68 5.42 -14.41
N ALA A 428 -17.66 4.82 -13.73
CA ALA A 428 -18.95 5.46 -13.48
C ALA A 428 -18.76 6.60 -12.44
N PRO A 429 -19.79 7.40 -12.08
CA PRO A 429 -19.59 8.77 -11.59
C PRO A 429 -18.80 8.79 -10.29
N ALA A 430 -18.02 9.86 -10.12
CA ALA A 430 -17.27 10.09 -8.90
C ALA A 430 -18.22 10.23 -7.69
N ALA A 431 -18.20 9.24 -6.80
CA ALA A 431 -18.33 9.54 -5.38
C ALA A 431 -17.25 10.58 -5.00
N PRO A 432 -17.48 11.48 -4.02
CA PRO A 432 -16.57 12.59 -3.74
C PRO A 432 -15.15 12.12 -3.43
N ALA A 433 -14.25 12.25 -4.41
CA ALA A 433 -12.94 11.61 -4.41
C ALA A 433 -12.05 12.15 -3.28
N ILE A 434 -11.83 11.37 -2.22
CA ILE A 434 -11.12 11.82 -1.01
C ILE A 434 -9.61 11.95 -1.24
N GLY A 435 -9.01 12.95 -0.59
CA GLY A 435 -7.61 13.33 -0.78
C GLY A 435 -6.72 12.73 0.28
N TYR A 436 -5.54 12.32 -0.16
CA TYR A 436 -4.40 11.65 0.49
C TYR A 436 -3.84 12.27 1.80
N GLY A 437 -4.49 13.25 2.41
CA GLY A 437 -4.15 13.72 3.76
C GLY A 437 -5.24 13.26 4.71
N GLY A 438 -4.86 12.56 5.79
CA GLY A 438 -5.85 11.93 6.67
C GLY A 438 -6.14 10.45 6.38
N ILE A 439 -5.23 9.70 5.76
CA ILE A 439 -5.35 8.24 5.59
C ILE A 439 -4.13 7.52 6.18
N ASP A 440 -4.33 6.57 7.09
CA ASP A 440 -3.25 5.71 7.56
C ASP A 440 -3.09 4.50 6.62
N PHE A 441 -2.32 4.69 5.54
CA PHE A 441 -2.00 3.59 4.63
C PHE A 441 -1.21 2.46 5.28
N SER A 442 -0.63 2.60 6.48
CA SER A 442 -0.03 1.45 7.20
C SER A 442 -1.09 0.43 7.58
N THR A 443 -2.32 0.88 7.88
CA THR A 443 -3.49 0.04 8.17
C THR A 443 -4.25 -0.46 6.94
N LEU A 444 -3.74 -0.22 5.73
CA LEU A 444 -4.39 -0.65 4.49
C LEU A 444 -4.41 -2.18 4.38
N GLU A 445 -5.59 -2.77 4.19
CA GLU A 445 -5.80 -4.22 4.07
C GLU A 445 -6.87 -4.57 3.03
N LEU A 446 -6.73 -5.69 2.32
CA LEU A 446 -7.75 -6.19 1.39
C LEU A 446 -8.97 -6.71 2.18
N ARG A 447 -10.11 -6.01 2.11
CA ARG A 447 -11.30 -6.32 2.94
C ARG A 447 -12.58 -6.65 2.17
N TYR A 448 -12.57 -6.60 0.84
CA TYR A 448 -13.70 -6.98 0.00
C TYR A 448 -13.23 -7.54 -1.35
N VAL A 449 -13.88 -8.61 -1.84
CA VAL A 449 -13.63 -9.25 -3.15
C VAL A 449 -14.91 -9.85 -3.75
N THR A 450 -14.96 -10.06 -5.07
CA THR A 450 -16.08 -10.74 -5.77
C THR A 450 -15.60 -11.84 -6.73
N ASP A 451 -16.32 -12.94 -6.90
CA ASP A 451 -16.00 -13.94 -7.94
C ASP A 451 -16.53 -13.53 -9.32
N THR A 452 -17.74 -13.00 -9.37
CA THR A 452 -18.36 -12.48 -10.60
C THR A 452 -19.01 -11.12 -10.38
N VAL A 453 -19.02 -10.32 -11.43
CA VAL A 453 -19.81 -9.08 -11.51
C VAL A 453 -20.77 -9.23 -12.69
N ALA A 454 -22.07 -8.99 -12.46
CA ALA A 454 -23.13 -9.21 -13.45
C ALA A 454 -23.13 -10.62 -14.11
N GLY A 455 -22.68 -11.64 -13.38
CA GLY A 455 -22.55 -13.02 -13.89
C GLY A 455 -21.38 -13.24 -14.84
N LYS A 456 -20.42 -12.31 -14.90
CA LYS A 456 -19.17 -12.40 -15.67
C LYS A 456 -17.97 -12.55 -14.72
N PRO A 457 -17.00 -13.43 -15.04
CA PRO A 457 -15.73 -13.54 -14.31
C PRO A 457 -15.07 -12.18 -14.06
N ALA A 458 -15.08 -11.72 -12.81
CA ALA A 458 -14.54 -10.42 -12.43
C ALA A 458 -14.38 -10.29 -10.91
N MET A 459 -13.18 -9.90 -10.49
CA MET A 459 -12.83 -9.54 -9.12
C MET A 459 -12.93 -8.04 -9.00
N GLN A 460 -14.13 -7.54 -8.67
CA GLN A 460 -14.17 -6.28 -7.96
C GLN A 460 -13.54 -6.51 -6.58
N TYR A 461 -12.71 -5.58 -6.12
CA TYR A 461 -12.06 -5.67 -4.81
C TYR A 461 -11.97 -4.30 -4.15
N ALA A 462 -11.84 -4.27 -2.83
CA ALA A 462 -11.55 -3.05 -2.09
C ALA A 462 -10.65 -3.27 -0.89
N PHE A 463 -9.74 -2.32 -0.71
CA PHE A 463 -8.98 -2.15 0.52
C PHE A 463 -9.76 -1.30 1.51
N ARG A 464 -9.54 -1.53 2.81
CA ARG A 464 -9.94 -0.65 3.90
C ARG A 464 -8.67 -0.11 4.57
N ALA A 465 -8.66 1.17 4.92
CA ALA A 465 -7.62 1.79 5.74
C ALA A 465 -8.28 2.74 6.77
N SER A 466 -7.62 2.96 7.91
CA SER A 466 -8.04 3.96 8.89
C SER A 466 -7.81 5.39 8.38
N THR A 467 -8.57 6.34 8.91
CA THR A 467 -8.32 7.78 8.70
C THR A 467 -7.41 8.35 9.80
N THR A 468 -6.73 9.45 9.49
CA THR A 468 -5.91 10.27 10.41
C THR A 468 -6.35 11.73 10.31
N SER A 469 -5.71 12.64 11.05
CA SER A 469 -5.97 14.07 10.86
C SER A 469 -5.44 14.56 9.50
N ASP A 470 -6.21 15.45 8.85
CA ASP A 470 -5.96 16.03 7.51
C ASP A 470 -4.54 16.60 7.28
N ASP A 471 -3.81 16.91 8.35
CA ASP A 471 -2.50 17.53 8.38
C ASP A 471 -1.32 16.53 8.41
N VAL A 472 -1.58 15.25 8.69
CA VAL A 472 -0.57 14.19 8.64
C VAL A 472 -0.38 13.74 7.19
N PRO A 473 0.85 13.82 6.63
CA PRO A 473 1.13 13.29 5.30
C PRO A 473 1.04 11.76 5.29
N SER A 474 0.27 11.21 4.35
CA SER A 474 0.09 9.76 4.18
C SER A 474 1.10 9.17 3.19
N TYR A 475 1.66 8.00 3.52
CA TYR A 475 2.72 7.35 2.75
C TYR A 475 2.48 5.85 2.55
N GLY A 476 3.00 5.27 1.48
CA GLY A 476 3.08 3.81 1.32
C GLY A 476 1.81 3.13 0.79
N GLY A 477 0.80 3.91 0.36
CA GLY A 477 -0.43 3.36 -0.21
C GLY A 477 -0.19 2.40 -1.38
N LYS A 478 0.73 2.76 -2.30
CA LYS A 478 1.15 1.91 -3.41
C LYS A 478 1.78 0.61 -2.92
N ARG A 479 2.88 0.70 -2.15
CA ARG A 479 3.59 -0.45 -1.56
C ARG A 479 2.64 -1.42 -0.87
N ASN A 480 1.78 -0.89 -0.01
CA ASN A 480 0.96 -1.72 0.89
C ASN A 480 -0.16 -2.42 0.12
N ALA A 481 -0.77 -1.75 -0.85
CA ALA A 481 -1.78 -2.36 -1.72
C ALA A 481 -1.17 -3.39 -2.68
N GLN A 482 0.03 -3.12 -3.21
CA GLN A 482 0.81 -4.10 -3.99
C GLN A 482 1.09 -5.36 -3.15
N MET A 483 1.61 -5.19 -1.93
CA MET A 483 1.86 -6.30 -1.00
C MET A 483 0.61 -7.13 -0.73
N ALA A 484 -0.56 -6.51 -0.54
CA ALA A 484 -1.80 -7.22 -0.34
C ALA A 484 -2.21 -8.06 -1.57
N MET A 485 -2.11 -7.49 -2.78
CA MET A 485 -2.46 -8.22 -4.01
C MET A 485 -1.44 -9.32 -4.35
N ASP A 486 -0.14 -9.06 -4.21
CA ASP A 486 0.91 -10.06 -4.42
C ASP A 486 0.78 -11.20 -3.41
N ALA A 487 0.51 -10.90 -2.14
CA ALA A 487 0.21 -11.91 -1.13
C ALA A 487 -1.04 -12.73 -1.53
N PHE A 488 -2.15 -12.08 -1.90
CA PHE A 488 -3.36 -12.76 -2.39
C PHE A 488 -3.06 -13.77 -3.52
N TYR A 489 -2.24 -13.40 -4.51
CA TYR A 489 -1.83 -14.32 -5.56
C TYR A 489 -0.92 -15.45 -5.07
N VAL A 490 0.07 -15.17 -4.22
CA VAL A 490 0.95 -16.19 -3.62
C VAL A 490 0.13 -17.20 -2.80
N TRP A 491 -0.86 -16.75 -2.03
CA TRP A 491 -1.76 -17.59 -1.24
C TRP A 491 -2.70 -18.47 -2.08
N MET A 492 -2.95 -18.12 -3.35
CA MET A 492 -3.61 -18.99 -4.32
C MET A 492 -2.62 -19.92 -5.01
N ALA A 493 -1.49 -19.40 -5.48
CA ALA A 493 -0.51 -20.12 -6.30
C ALA A 493 0.15 -21.30 -5.58
N LEU A 494 0.37 -21.18 -4.27
CA LEU A 494 0.95 -22.22 -3.44
C LEU A 494 -0.13 -22.99 -2.65
N SER A 495 0.21 -24.22 -2.28
CA SER A 495 -0.66 -25.08 -1.49
C SER A 495 -0.60 -24.73 0.02
N PRO A 496 -1.71 -24.86 0.79
CA PRO A 496 -1.77 -24.36 2.16
C PRO A 496 -0.77 -24.96 3.15
N ASP A 497 -0.27 -26.17 2.91
CA ASP A 497 0.77 -26.84 3.69
C ASP A 497 2.13 -26.11 3.68
N LYS A 498 2.32 -25.12 2.79
CA LYS A 498 3.52 -24.28 2.69
C LYS A 498 3.44 -22.98 3.52
N PHE A 499 2.26 -22.64 4.05
CA PHE A 499 2.00 -21.33 4.66
C PHE A 499 2.41 -21.27 6.13
N TRP A 500 3.63 -21.67 6.43
CA TRP A 500 4.21 -21.56 7.75
C TRP A 500 5.69 -21.18 7.68
N VAL A 501 6.17 -20.64 8.79
CA VAL A 501 7.59 -20.31 9.03
C VAL A 501 8.00 -20.81 10.41
N ASN A 502 9.29 -20.95 10.66
CA ASN A 502 9.81 -21.53 11.91
C ASN A 502 11.22 -20.99 12.25
N LEU A 503 11.31 -20.11 13.23
CA LEU A 503 12.55 -19.77 13.91
C LEU A 503 12.78 -20.75 15.07
N ASN A 504 13.46 -21.87 14.75
CA ASN A 504 13.99 -22.83 15.72
C ASN A 504 15.51 -22.93 15.58
N PRO A 505 16.31 -22.62 16.63
CA PRO A 505 17.77 -22.55 16.50
C PRO A 505 18.42 -23.91 16.18
N THR A 506 17.71 -25.03 16.37
CA THR A 506 18.20 -26.38 16.03
C THR A 506 17.69 -26.92 14.68
N GLU A 507 16.88 -26.15 13.94
CA GLU A 507 16.29 -26.57 12.65
C GLU A 507 16.59 -25.56 11.52
N PRO A 508 17.88 -25.24 11.25
CA PRO A 508 18.27 -24.19 10.28
C PRO A 508 17.81 -24.46 8.83
N ASP A 509 17.52 -25.71 8.49
CA ASP A 509 17.05 -26.14 7.17
C ASP A 509 15.52 -26.21 7.06
N ARG A 510 14.79 -25.98 8.17
CA ARG A 510 13.32 -26.02 8.24
C ARG A 510 12.75 -24.68 8.73
N VAL A 511 13.15 -23.60 8.05
CA VAL A 511 12.76 -22.21 8.38
C VAL A 511 11.51 -21.75 7.61
N ILE A 512 11.43 -22.07 6.31
CA ILE A 512 10.35 -21.66 5.41
C ILE A 512 10.37 -22.58 4.16
N ASP A 513 9.23 -22.79 3.49
CA ASP A 513 9.19 -23.44 2.17
C ASP A 513 10.03 -22.65 1.14
N ARG A 514 10.65 -23.35 0.18
CA ARG A 514 11.55 -22.72 -0.79
C ARG A 514 10.87 -21.69 -1.68
N GLU A 515 9.68 -22.00 -2.21
CA GLU A 515 8.99 -21.10 -3.13
C GLU A 515 8.31 -19.97 -2.35
N PHE A 516 7.67 -20.29 -1.22
CA PHE A 516 7.12 -19.28 -0.32
C PHE A 516 8.21 -18.30 0.18
N GLY A 517 9.40 -18.82 0.47
CA GLY A 517 10.58 -18.07 0.89
C GLY A 517 11.18 -17.16 -0.17
N ASN A 518 10.75 -17.20 -1.43
CA ASN A 518 11.12 -16.21 -2.45
C ASN A 518 10.18 -14.99 -2.46
N THR A 519 9.08 -15.00 -1.68
CA THR A 519 7.99 -14.01 -1.76
C THR A 519 8.00 -13.04 -0.58
N GLN A 520 7.37 -11.86 -0.77
CA GLN A 520 7.21 -10.89 0.32
C GLN A 520 6.27 -11.40 1.43
N ALA A 521 5.28 -12.24 1.11
CA ALA A 521 4.43 -12.86 2.13
C ALA A 521 5.25 -13.78 3.05
N GLY A 522 6.19 -14.56 2.50
CA GLY A 522 7.14 -15.37 3.27
C GLY A 522 8.06 -14.53 4.15
N GLN A 523 8.55 -13.39 3.64
CA GLN A 523 9.34 -12.43 4.41
C GLN A 523 8.57 -11.89 5.61
N VAL A 524 7.33 -11.43 5.38
CA VAL A 524 6.48 -10.82 6.41
C VAL A 524 6.18 -11.81 7.54
N LEU A 525 5.87 -13.08 7.23
CA LEU A 525 5.65 -14.09 8.26
C LEU A 525 6.92 -14.32 9.12
N LEU A 526 8.09 -14.42 8.49
CA LEU A 526 9.33 -14.72 9.21
C LEU A 526 9.85 -13.55 10.07
N GLU A 527 9.72 -12.32 9.59
CA GLU A 527 10.04 -11.11 10.38
C GLU A 527 9.05 -10.93 11.55
N ALA A 528 7.75 -11.18 11.33
CA ALA A 528 6.76 -11.09 12.39
C ALA A 528 6.97 -12.15 13.48
N ASP A 529 7.46 -13.34 13.14
CA ASP A 529 7.83 -14.35 14.12
C ASP A 529 9.04 -13.94 14.99
N LEU A 530 10.01 -13.23 14.41
CA LEU A 530 11.12 -12.63 15.16
C LEU A 530 10.60 -11.52 16.08
N GLU A 531 9.77 -10.62 15.55
CA GLU A 531 9.26 -9.48 16.30
C GLU A 531 8.34 -9.90 17.45
N MET A 532 7.45 -10.88 17.25
CA MET A 532 6.61 -11.47 18.31
C MET A 532 7.45 -11.99 19.49
N LYS A 533 8.59 -12.63 19.20
CA LYS A 533 9.54 -13.05 20.23
C LYS A 533 10.21 -11.85 20.91
N GLU A 534 10.60 -10.81 20.19
CA GLU A 534 11.18 -9.60 20.76
C GLU A 534 10.17 -8.85 21.66
N VAL A 535 8.94 -8.64 21.20
CA VAL A 535 7.82 -8.07 21.96
C VAL A 535 7.58 -8.84 23.26
N SER A 536 7.50 -10.17 23.20
CA SER A 536 7.40 -11.01 24.40
C SER A 536 8.57 -10.75 25.37
N GLY A 537 9.79 -10.64 24.86
CA GLY A 537 10.97 -10.29 25.64
C GLY A 537 10.88 -8.88 26.26
N ARG A 538 10.35 -7.88 25.54
CA ARG A 538 10.14 -6.51 26.03
C ARG A 538 9.10 -6.48 27.16
N LEU A 539 7.97 -7.17 27.00
CA LEU A 539 6.86 -7.20 27.96
C LEU A 539 7.22 -7.90 29.29
N GLN A 540 8.22 -8.78 29.29
CA GLN A 540 8.76 -9.42 30.51
C GLN A 540 9.71 -8.54 31.31
N ARG A 541 10.12 -7.36 30.81
CA ARG A 541 11.17 -6.56 31.45
C ARG A 541 10.71 -5.92 32.76
N ASP A 542 11.54 -5.99 33.79
CA ASP A 542 11.32 -5.37 35.11
C ASP A 542 11.22 -3.82 35.07
N ASP A 543 11.74 -3.18 34.02
CA ASP A 543 11.56 -1.75 33.72
C ASP A 543 10.19 -1.40 33.10
N THR A 544 9.34 -2.40 32.82
CA THR A 544 7.95 -2.19 32.37
C THR A 544 6.93 -2.44 33.51
N PRO A 545 5.78 -1.73 33.53
CA PRO A 545 4.74 -1.98 34.52
C PRO A 545 4.16 -3.40 34.48
N LEU A 546 4.14 -4.06 33.31
CA LEU A 546 3.66 -5.44 33.17
C LEU A 546 4.71 -6.44 33.65
N GLY A 547 5.94 -6.34 33.16
CA GLY A 547 7.04 -7.23 33.52
C GLY A 547 7.36 -7.20 35.00
N LYS A 548 7.27 -6.03 35.66
CA LYS A 548 7.35 -5.94 37.13
C LYS A 548 6.23 -6.71 37.85
N ARG A 549 4.97 -6.56 37.44
CA ARG A 549 3.86 -7.33 38.05
C ARG A 549 4.00 -8.83 37.82
N PHE A 550 4.52 -9.22 36.66
CA PHE A 550 4.83 -10.59 36.33
C PHE A 550 5.96 -11.11 37.25
N GLU A 551 7.06 -10.37 37.40
CA GLU A 551 8.17 -10.68 38.31
C GLU A 551 7.71 -10.80 39.77
N ASP A 552 6.87 -9.90 40.26
CA ASP A 552 6.27 -9.94 41.61
C ASP A 552 5.38 -11.19 41.82
N ALA A 553 4.77 -11.73 40.75
CA ALA A 553 3.92 -12.91 40.81
C ALA A 553 4.69 -14.25 40.75
N LEU A 554 5.90 -14.26 40.17
CA LEU A 554 6.74 -15.46 40.04
C LEU A 554 7.15 -16.01 41.41
N ARG A 555 7.07 -17.33 41.54
CA ARG A 555 7.34 -18.09 42.77
C ARG A 555 8.68 -18.85 42.69
N GLY A 556 9.18 -19.26 43.86
CA GLY A 556 10.47 -19.92 44.01
C GLY A 556 11.63 -18.93 44.11
N THR A 557 12.74 -19.36 44.72
CA THR A 557 13.96 -18.54 44.89
C THR A 557 14.52 -18.07 43.54
N ASP A 558 14.36 -18.90 42.51
CA ASP A 558 14.91 -18.69 41.18
C ASP A 558 13.93 -18.04 40.20
N LYS A 559 12.67 -17.85 40.61
CA LYS A 559 11.58 -17.31 39.78
C LYS A 559 11.50 -17.95 38.37
N CYS A 560 11.94 -19.19 38.26
CA CYS A 560 12.27 -19.81 36.98
C CYS A 560 11.01 -20.30 36.27
N PHE A 561 11.00 -20.20 34.94
CA PHE A 561 10.04 -20.89 34.08
C PHE A 561 10.70 -21.28 32.76
N LEU A 562 10.22 -22.35 32.16
CA LEU A 562 10.72 -22.83 30.88
C LEU A 562 10.05 -22.04 29.75
N GLY A 563 10.85 -21.38 28.95
CA GLY A 563 10.42 -20.80 27.68
C GLY A 563 10.04 -21.93 26.72
N ARG A 564 8.88 -21.78 26.09
CA ARG A 564 8.24 -22.81 25.26
C ARG A 564 8.02 -22.32 23.84
N ARG A 565 7.82 -23.27 22.92
CA ARG A 565 7.41 -23.01 21.54
C ARG A 565 6.25 -22.03 21.51
N GLN A 566 6.35 -21.00 20.69
CA GLN A 566 5.34 -19.96 20.50
C GLN A 566 5.13 -19.74 19.01
N TRP A 567 3.88 -19.73 18.56
CA TRP A 567 3.57 -19.42 17.17
C TRP A 567 2.33 -18.55 17.03
N ILE A 568 2.34 -17.66 16.04
CA ILE A 568 1.17 -16.89 15.62
C ILE A 568 0.29 -17.79 14.74
N GLU A 569 -1.02 -17.79 14.96
CA GLU A 569 -1.99 -18.43 14.06
C GLU A 569 -3.28 -17.60 13.88
N PRO A 570 -4.02 -17.82 12.78
CA PRO A 570 -5.37 -17.30 12.58
C PRO A 570 -6.34 -17.76 13.67
N THR A 571 -7.15 -16.84 14.19
CA THR A 571 -8.46 -17.21 14.77
C THR A 571 -9.54 -17.10 13.69
N PRO A 572 -10.74 -17.70 13.87
CA PRO A 572 -11.79 -17.68 12.84
C PRO A 572 -12.10 -16.27 12.34
N ALA A 573 -11.88 -16.03 11.05
CA ALA A 573 -12.12 -14.75 10.42
C ALA A 573 -13.63 -14.49 10.32
N THR A 574 -14.05 -13.29 10.73
CA THR A 574 -15.47 -12.91 10.68
C THR A 574 -15.76 -12.31 9.31
N VAL A 575 -16.68 -12.92 8.56
CA VAL A 575 -16.96 -12.58 7.16
C VAL A 575 -18.47 -12.44 6.90
N ARG A 576 -18.83 -12.00 5.70
CA ARG A 576 -20.17 -12.12 5.12
C ARG A 576 -20.04 -12.57 3.66
N GLU A 577 -20.69 -13.67 3.30
CA GLU A 577 -20.72 -14.19 1.92
C GLU A 577 -22.06 -13.89 1.23
N ASP A 578 -22.11 -12.84 0.40
CA ASP A 578 -23.33 -12.36 -0.24
C ASP A 578 -23.36 -12.68 -1.75
N GLY A 579 -23.76 -13.92 -2.07
CA GLY A 579 -23.76 -14.42 -3.44
C GLY A 579 -22.33 -14.60 -3.95
N ASP A 580 -21.94 -13.82 -4.96
CA ASP A 580 -20.57 -13.80 -5.48
C ASP A 580 -19.67 -12.76 -4.76
N GLN A 581 -20.07 -12.22 -3.61
CA GLN A 581 -19.31 -11.22 -2.83
C GLN A 581 -18.79 -11.78 -1.50
N LEU A 582 -17.59 -11.37 -1.09
CA LEU A 582 -17.03 -11.57 0.25
C LEU A 582 -16.71 -10.23 0.90
N TYR A 583 -17.24 -10.01 2.10
CA TYR A 583 -16.83 -8.93 3.00
C TYR A 583 -16.01 -9.52 4.16
N ILE A 584 -14.80 -9.03 4.38
CA ILE A 584 -13.90 -9.44 5.47
C ILE A 584 -14.03 -8.43 6.61
N ILE A 585 -14.93 -8.72 7.56
CA ILE A 585 -15.32 -7.82 8.65
C ILE A 585 -14.17 -7.72 9.66
N ASP A 586 -13.70 -8.86 10.14
CA ASP A 586 -12.62 -8.97 11.13
C ASP A 586 -11.70 -10.16 10.85
N ALA A 587 -10.42 -9.99 11.20
CA ALA A 587 -9.34 -10.92 10.90
C ALA A 587 -8.36 -10.99 12.10
N PRO A 588 -8.76 -11.60 13.24
CA PRO A 588 -7.94 -11.61 14.44
C PRO A 588 -6.87 -12.70 14.37
N LEU A 589 -5.71 -12.39 14.96
CA LEU A 589 -4.58 -13.30 15.15
C LEU A 589 -4.43 -13.66 16.63
N THR A 590 -3.88 -14.83 16.92
CA THR A 590 -3.55 -15.25 18.29
C THR A 590 -2.16 -15.86 18.36
N VAL A 591 -1.63 -16.04 19.57
CA VAL A 591 -0.39 -16.76 19.84
C VAL A 591 -0.71 -18.01 20.64
N LYS A 592 -0.22 -19.15 20.18
CA LYS A 592 -0.22 -20.40 20.95
C LYS A 592 1.09 -20.59 21.66
N VAL A 593 1.02 -21.27 22.81
CA VAL A 593 2.17 -21.77 23.55
C VAL A 593 2.11 -23.29 23.56
N GLY A 594 3.20 -23.93 23.16
CA GLY A 594 3.35 -25.37 23.18
C GLY A 594 3.47 -25.92 24.60
N LEU A 595 2.59 -26.87 24.95
CA LEU A 595 2.47 -27.40 26.31
C LEU A 595 3.18 -28.75 26.51
N GLU A 596 3.64 -29.39 25.44
CA GLU A 596 4.33 -30.68 25.51
C GLU A 596 5.79 -30.49 25.95
N ASP A 597 6.46 -31.52 26.46
CA ASP A 597 7.87 -31.41 26.84
C ASP A 597 8.79 -31.17 25.63
N GLY A 598 8.38 -31.62 24.43
CA GLY A 598 9.08 -31.32 23.18
C GLY A 598 9.00 -29.85 22.75
N ASP A 599 8.09 -29.06 23.32
CA ASP A 599 8.00 -27.62 23.08
C ASP A 599 8.94 -26.80 23.99
N ILE A 600 9.57 -27.41 25.00
CA ILE A 600 10.55 -26.73 25.86
C ILE A 600 11.74 -26.28 25.01
N SER A 601 12.18 -25.03 25.19
CA SER A 601 13.16 -24.44 24.30
C SER A 601 14.57 -25.00 24.54
N PRO A 602 15.37 -25.20 23.47
CA PRO A 602 16.69 -25.82 23.57
C PRO A 602 17.60 -25.16 24.61
N ASN A 603 18.24 -26.00 25.44
CA ASN A 603 19.17 -25.61 26.50
C ASN A 603 18.55 -24.75 27.62
N GLN A 604 17.27 -24.96 27.95
CA GLN A 604 16.66 -24.39 29.17
C GLN A 604 16.36 -25.47 30.21
N SER A 605 16.70 -25.17 31.47
CA SER A 605 16.34 -25.94 32.66
C SER A 605 15.99 -25.00 33.81
N CYS A 606 15.26 -25.51 34.81
CA CYS A 606 14.99 -24.84 36.08
C CYS A 606 15.56 -25.67 37.24
N ASP A 607 16.86 -25.99 37.13
CA ASP A 607 17.53 -26.89 38.07
C ASP A 607 17.52 -26.34 39.49
N GLY A 608 17.03 -27.15 40.45
CA GLY A 608 16.87 -26.75 41.85
C GLY A 608 15.50 -26.18 42.22
N GLN A 609 14.64 -25.86 41.25
CA GLN A 609 13.26 -25.41 41.53
C GLN A 609 12.26 -26.58 41.46
N ASP A 610 11.25 -26.56 42.32
CA ASP A 610 10.13 -27.52 42.29
C ASP A 610 9.41 -27.47 40.91
N PRO A 611 9.25 -28.61 40.19
CA PRO A 611 8.55 -28.66 38.92
C PRO A 611 7.13 -28.08 38.95
N ALA A 612 6.40 -28.19 40.07
CA ALA A 612 5.07 -27.59 40.23
C ALA A 612 5.12 -26.05 40.27
N ILE A 613 6.18 -25.48 40.87
CA ILE A 613 6.44 -24.03 40.83
C ILE A 613 6.83 -23.60 39.42
N THR A 614 7.70 -24.37 38.74
CA THR A 614 8.10 -24.12 37.35
C THR A 614 6.89 -24.12 36.40
N ALA A 615 5.98 -25.08 36.55
CA ALA A 615 4.74 -25.15 35.79
C ALA A 615 3.81 -23.98 36.11
N GLN A 616 3.65 -23.62 37.39
CA GLN A 616 2.85 -22.46 37.80
C GLN A 616 3.40 -21.13 37.23
N ASN A 617 4.71 -20.93 37.25
CA ASN A 617 5.34 -19.76 36.65
C ASN A 617 5.17 -19.73 35.12
N GLY A 618 5.19 -20.89 34.47
CA GLY A 618 4.85 -21.03 33.04
C GLY A 618 3.37 -20.75 32.72
N GLN A 619 2.45 -20.96 33.67
CA GLN A 619 1.06 -20.54 33.54
C GLN A 619 0.92 -19.02 33.71
N LEU A 620 1.62 -18.42 34.67
CA LEU A 620 1.65 -16.95 34.83
C LEU A 620 2.14 -16.24 33.55
N TYR A 621 3.09 -16.83 32.83
CA TYR A 621 3.55 -16.31 31.53
C TYR A 621 2.41 -16.31 30.48
N GLN A 622 1.63 -17.39 30.42
CA GLN A 622 0.47 -17.50 29.54
C GLN A 622 -0.68 -16.58 29.95
N ASP A 623 -0.90 -16.37 31.25
CA ASP A 623 -2.01 -15.55 31.76
C ASP A 623 -1.70 -14.04 31.74
N MET A 624 -0.42 -13.65 31.81
CA MET A 624 -0.01 -12.25 31.96
C MET A 624 0.73 -11.66 30.74
N ILE A 625 1.61 -12.44 30.08
CA ILE A 625 2.44 -11.93 28.98
C ILE A 625 1.78 -12.21 27.61
N MET A 626 1.27 -13.43 27.39
CA MET A 626 0.68 -13.79 26.09
C MET A 626 -0.51 -12.94 25.66
N PRO A 627 -1.44 -12.50 26.53
CA PRO A 627 -2.52 -11.59 26.12
C PRO A 627 -1.99 -10.24 25.63
N ALA A 628 -0.91 -9.72 26.23
CA ALA A 628 -0.28 -8.47 25.79
C ALA A 628 0.53 -8.65 24.49
N VAL A 629 1.08 -9.84 24.21
CA VAL A 629 1.68 -10.17 22.90
C VAL A 629 0.59 -10.29 21.82
N VAL A 630 -0.56 -10.89 22.13
CA VAL A 630 -1.71 -10.95 21.23
C VAL A 630 -2.26 -9.56 20.93
N GLU A 631 -2.37 -8.69 21.93
CA GLU A 631 -2.72 -7.27 21.76
C GLU A 631 -1.77 -6.58 20.77
N ALA A 632 -0.46 -6.68 21.00
CA ALA A 632 0.57 -6.11 20.12
C ALA A 632 0.44 -6.61 18.67
N ILE A 633 0.25 -7.92 18.46
CA ILE A 633 0.09 -8.49 17.11
C ILE A 633 -1.14 -7.94 16.38
N ASN A 634 -2.23 -7.66 17.10
CA ASN A 634 -3.46 -7.16 16.49
C ASN A 634 -3.48 -5.63 16.32
N HIS A 635 -2.69 -4.87 17.10
CA HIS A 635 -2.80 -3.42 17.16
C HIS A 635 -1.51 -2.64 16.90
N ASP A 636 -0.33 -3.16 17.23
CA ASP A 636 0.92 -2.39 17.11
C ASP A 636 1.36 -2.25 15.62
N PRO A 637 2.04 -1.15 15.24
CA PRO A 637 2.42 -0.89 13.85
C PRO A 637 3.40 -1.93 13.27
N GLU A 638 4.30 -2.51 14.08
CA GLU A 638 5.26 -3.52 13.63
C GLU A 638 4.61 -4.79 13.02
N PHE A 639 3.36 -5.10 13.37
CA PHE A 639 2.60 -6.23 12.80
C PHE A 639 1.61 -5.84 11.70
N ALA A 640 1.58 -4.57 11.26
CA ALA A 640 0.65 -4.12 10.23
C ALA A 640 0.81 -4.87 8.90
N ASP A 641 2.05 -5.15 8.48
CA ASP A 641 2.32 -5.95 7.28
C ASP A 641 1.82 -7.40 7.45
N LEU A 642 1.89 -7.99 8.65
CA LEU A 642 1.36 -9.35 8.94
C LEU A 642 -0.17 -9.40 8.81
N ARG A 643 -0.88 -8.43 9.40
CA ARG A 643 -2.35 -8.34 9.32
C ARG A 643 -2.81 -8.15 7.87
N ARG A 644 -2.06 -7.36 7.08
CA ARG A 644 -2.30 -7.15 5.65
C ARG A 644 -2.17 -8.41 4.80
N VAL A 645 -1.11 -9.20 5.01
CA VAL A 645 -0.98 -10.48 4.28
C VAL A 645 -2.00 -11.52 4.77
N TYR A 646 -2.42 -11.49 6.04
CA TYR A 646 -3.48 -12.34 6.58
C TYR A 646 -4.86 -12.03 5.96
N ALA A 647 -5.25 -10.75 5.88
CA ALA A 647 -6.49 -10.34 5.20
C ALA A 647 -6.54 -10.83 3.74
N SER A 648 -5.39 -10.78 3.06
CA SER A 648 -5.20 -11.28 1.70
C SER A 648 -5.31 -12.82 1.61
N ARG A 649 -4.81 -13.53 2.63
CA ARG A 649 -4.93 -15.00 2.78
C ARG A 649 -6.38 -15.46 2.99
N ILE A 650 -7.20 -14.67 3.69
CA ILE A 650 -8.64 -14.91 3.87
C ILE A 650 -9.38 -14.85 2.53
N ALA A 651 -9.11 -13.83 1.71
CA ALA A 651 -9.69 -13.73 0.37
C ALA A 651 -9.30 -14.92 -0.52
N ALA A 652 -8.02 -15.33 -0.50
CA ALA A 652 -7.55 -16.50 -1.23
C ALA A 652 -8.19 -17.83 -0.74
N GLU A 653 -8.46 -17.97 0.56
CA GLU A 653 -9.17 -19.14 1.12
C GLU A 653 -10.60 -19.25 0.56
N TRP A 654 -11.30 -18.13 0.48
CA TRP A 654 -12.66 -18.07 -0.05
C TRP A 654 -12.73 -18.44 -1.53
N TYR A 655 -11.81 -17.93 -2.35
CA TYR A 655 -11.69 -18.34 -3.76
C TYR A 655 -11.36 -19.83 -3.90
N ARG A 656 -10.43 -20.34 -3.10
CA ARG A 656 -10.04 -21.77 -3.09
C ARG A 656 -11.24 -22.67 -2.77
N LYS A 657 -12.04 -22.30 -1.76
CA LYS A 657 -13.30 -23.00 -1.42
C LYS A 657 -14.30 -22.95 -2.57
N ARG A 658 -14.55 -21.78 -3.17
CA ARG A 658 -15.42 -21.66 -4.35
C ARG A 658 -14.95 -22.49 -5.53
N ASN A 659 -13.65 -22.50 -5.81
CA ASN A 659 -13.06 -23.19 -6.94
C ASN A 659 -13.24 -24.72 -6.88
N ALA A 660 -13.38 -25.28 -5.68
CA ALA A 660 -13.70 -26.70 -5.49
C ALA A 660 -15.14 -27.06 -5.91
N ASP A 661 -16.09 -26.14 -5.78
CA ASP A 661 -17.49 -26.32 -6.15
C ASP A 661 -17.79 -25.86 -7.60
N LYS A 662 -17.18 -24.75 -8.02
CA LYS A 662 -17.38 -24.05 -9.30
C LYS A 662 -16.06 -23.38 -9.70
N PRO A 663 -15.48 -23.70 -10.87
CA PRO A 663 -14.27 -23.03 -11.36
C PRO A 663 -14.41 -21.50 -11.36
N THR A 664 -13.49 -20.85 -10.66
CA THR A 664 -13.37 -19.39 -10.57
C THR A 664 -12.45 -18.87 -11.67
N GLN A 665 -12.36 -17.55 -11.84
CA GLN A 665 -11.39 -16.96 -12.78
C GLN A 665 -9.91 -17.19 -12.41
N TYR A 666 -9.64 -17.69 -11.20
CA TYR A 666 -8.30 -18.00 -10.70
C TYR A 666 -8.00 -19.50 -10.68
N ALA A 667 -8.83 -20.34 -11.31
CA ALA A 667 -8.65 -21.79 -11.38
C ALA A 667 -7.25 -22.22 -11.86
N ASP A 668 -6.68 -21.53 -12.85
CA ASP A 668 -5.34 -21.82 -13.40
C ASP A 668 -4.18 -21.31 -12.51
N VAL A 669 -4.47 -20.42 -11.55
CA VAL A 669 -3.49 -19.93 -10.58
C VAL A 669 -3.45 -20.84 -9.36
N ILE A 670 -4.61 -21.29 -8.87
CA ILE A 670 -4.75 -22.09 -7.64
C ILE A 670 -3.90 -23.37 -7.71
N ASP A 671 -3.01 -23.54 -6.73
CA ASP A 671 -2.06 -24.66 -6.60
C ASP A 671 -1.10 -24.87 -7.81
N SER A 672 -0.95 -23.87 -8.68
CA SER A 672 -0.03 -23.92 -9.83
C SER A 672 1.46 -24.07 -9.45
N GLY A 673 1.83 -23.74 -8.21
CA GLY A 673 3.21 -23.73 -7.71
C GLY A 673 4.08 -22.59 -8.24
N ASN A 674 3.56 -21.75 -9.15
CA ASN A 674 4.32 -20.71 -9.82
C ASN A 674 4.18 -19.36 -9.11
N VAL A 675 5.25 -18.90 -8.46
CA VAL A 675 5.32 -17.58 -7.80
C VAL A 675 6.26 -16.59 -8.49
N ALA A 676 6.74 -16.89 -9.71
CA ALA A 676 7.81 -16.13 -10.37
C ALA A 676 7.49 -14.63 -10.55
N ALA A 677 6.21 -14.27 -10.69
CA ALA A 677 5.76 -12.88 -10.82
C ALA A 677 5.75 -12.09 -9.49
N TRP A 678 5.85 -12.77 -8.34
CA TRP A 678 5.72 -12.20 -6.98
C TRP A 678 6.94 -12.47 -6.10
N THR A 679 8.09 -12.77 -6.72
CA THR A 679 9.36 -12.93 -6.01
C THR A 679 9.99 -11.58 -5.69
N VAL A 680 10.59 -11.46 -4.50
CA VAL A 680 11.32 -10.25 -4.07
C VAL A 680 12.75 -10.59 -3.63
N PRO A 681 13.73 -9.70 -3.84
CA PRO A 681 15.12 -9.96 -3.44
C PRO A 681 15.28 -9.83 -1.92
N TRP A 682 15.21 -10.95 -1.20
CA TRP A 682 15.51 -11.06 0.22
C TRP A 682 16.12 -12.42 0.56
N ASN A 683 16.54 -12.61 1.81
CA ASN A 683 17.19 -13.83 2.26
C ASN A 683 16.68 -14.25 3.65
N SER A 684 15.93 -15.36 3.70
CA SER A 684 15.39 -15.91 4.96
C SER A 684 16.47 -16.28 5.98
N ARG A 685 17.69 -16.56 5.52
CA ARG A 685 18.83 -16.86 6.39
C ARG A 685 19.24 -15.66 7.25
N GLU A 686 19.10 -14.43 6.76
CA GLU A 686 19.46 -13.23 7.52
C GLU A 686 18.54 -13.00 8.72
N VAL A 687 17.24 -13.30 8.56
CA VAL A 687 16.26 -13.24 9.66
C VAL A 687 16.54 -14.37 10.67
N PHE A 688 16.87 -15.57 10.19
CA PHE A 688 17.28 -16.69 11.05
C PHE A 688 18.54 -16.37 11.85
N ASP A 689 19.57 -15.79 11.23
CA ASP A 689 20.82 -15.45 11.92
C ASP A 689 20.63 -14.29 12.91
N ARG A 690 19.79 -13.29 12.59
CA ARG A 690 19.32 -12.27 13.56
C ARG A 690 18.62 -12.90 14.77
N TYR A 691 17.73 -13.87 14.52
CA TYR A 691 17.05 -14.61 15.57
C TYR A 691 18.03 -15.41 16.45
N VAL A 692 18.93 -16.21 15.86
CA VAL A 692 19.91 -17.00 16.61
C VAL A 692 20.85 -16.10 17.41
N TYR A 693 21.23 -14.94 16.88
CA TYR A 693 21.99 -13.94 17.62
C TYR A 693 21.19 -13.41 18.84
N SER A 694 19.93 -12.99 18.66
CA SER A 694 19.06 -12.56 19.78
C SER A 694 18.84 -13.67 20.82
N TYR A 695 18.63 -14.91 20.37
CA TYR A 695 18.42 -16.09 21.23
C TYR A 695 19.64 -16.39 22.09
N THR A 696 20.85 -16.26 21.52
CA THR A 696 22.11 -16.56 22.21
C THR A 696 22.62 -15.40 23.08
N HIS A 697 22.43 -14.15 22.63
CA HIS A 697 22.88 -12.91 23.28
C HIS A 697 21.72 -12.13 23.93
N ALA A 698 20.68 -12.83 24.40
CA ALA A 698 19.51 -12.24 25.01
C ALA A 698 19.88 -11.30 26.18
N LYS A 699 19.14 -10.19 26.30
CA LYS A 699 19.27 -9.27 27.43
C LYS A 699 18.57 -9.84 28.67
N PRO A 700 19.03 -9.51 29.89
CA PRO A 700 18.25 -9.67 31.11
C PRO A 700 16.80 -9.19 30.95
N THR A 701 15.85 -10.00 31.43
CA THR A 701 14.43 -9.62 31.54
C THR A 701 14.09 -9.19 32.95
N PHE A 702 14.61 -9.87 33.98
CA PHE A 702 14.36 -9.44 35.36
C PHE A 702 15.56 -9.72 36.27
N SER A 703 15.78 -8.82 37.24
CA SER A 703 16.78 -8.96 38.30
C SER A 703 16.17 -8.79 39.69
N TRP A 704 16.43 -9.72 40.60
CA TRP A 704 15.88 -9.74 41.95
C TRP A 704 16.94 -10.07 42.99
N LYS A 705 16.67 -9.74 44.25
CA LYS A 705 17.58 -10.00 45.36
C LYS A 705 17.22 -11.30 46.06
N THR A 706 18.22 -12.15 46.27
CA THR A 706 18.14 -13.36 47.09
C THR A 706 19.01 -13.21 48.34
N GLN A 707 18.88 -14.15 49.30
CA GLN A 707 19.77 -14.17 50.48
C GLN A 707 21.25 -14.45 50.12
N GLU A 708 21.51 -14.94 48.91
CA GLU A 708 22.85 -15.27 48.40
C GLU A 708 23.44 -14.19 47.47
N GLY A 709 22.66 -13.15 47.15
CA GLY A 709 23.06 -12.06 46.26
C GLY A 709 22.00 -11.67 45.23
N ASP A 710 22.36 -10.74 44.35
CA ASP A 710 21.52 -10.33 43.23
C ASP A 710 21.53 -11.43 42.15
N ARG A 711 20.35 -11.94 41.76
CA ARG A 711 20.15 -12.91 40.67
C ARG A 711 19.48 -12.22 39.48
N THR A 712 19.76 -12.73 38.28
CA THR A 712 19.26 -12.18 37.02
C THR A 712 18.79 -13.31 36.10
N TRP A 713 17.62 -13.16 35.50
CA TRP A 713 17.06 -14.06 34.50
C TRP A 713 17.13 -13.41 33.12
N THR A 714 17.55 -14.19 32.13
CA THR A 714 17.93 -13.70 30.80
C THR A 714 16.97 -14.22 29.73
N ARG A 715 15.67 -13.93 29.92
CA ARG A 715 14.52 -14.31 29.06
C ARG A 715 14.17 -15.80 29.11
N GLY A 716 12.87 -16.09 29.14
CA GLY A 716 12.36 -17.37 28.64
C GLY A 716 12.60 -17.45 27.14
N ARG A 717 13.75 -17.98 26.72
CA ARG A 717 14.10 -18.13 25.30
C ARG A 717 13.01 -18.97 24.64
N SER A 718 12.50 -18.52 23.49
CA SER A 718 11.43 -19.21 22.77
C SER A 718 11.79 -19.44 21.31
N TRP A 719 11.23 -20.52 20.75
CA TRP A 719 11.28 -20.87 19.33
C TRP A 719 9.85 -21.00 18.79
N GLY A 720 9.68 -21.24 17.50
CA GLY A 720 8.36 -21.45 16.88
C GLY A 720 8.21 -20.57 15.65
N GLY A 721 7.02 -20.05 15.35
CA GLY A 721 6.73 -19.59 13.99
C GLY A 721 5.49 -18.72 13.76
N VAL A 722 5.09 -18.65 12.50
CA VAL A 722 3.71 -18.30 12.11
C VAL A 722 3.16 -19.49 11.31
N ASP A 723 1.91 -19.89 11.57
CA ASP A 723 1.23 -20.96 10.83
C ASP A 723 -0.12 -20.44 10.30
N PHE A 724 -0.15 -20.12 9.00
CA PHE A 724 -1.32 -19.69 8.22
C PHE A 724 -1.83 -20.82 7.28
N SER A 725 -1.44 -22.07 7.54
CA SER A 725 -1.86 -23.24 6.75
C SER A 725 -3.36 -23.52 6.83
N LYS A 726 -3.99 -23.12 7.95
CA LYS A 726 -5.43 -23.33 8.22
C LYS A 726 -6.12 -22.00 8.47
N ILE A 727 -7.30 -21.83 7.88
CA ILE A 727 -8.20 -20.71 8.15
C ILE A 727 -9.64 -21.21 8.26
N GLU A 728 -10.28 -20.82 9.35
CA GLU A 728 -11.73 -20.92 9.53
C GLU A 728 -12.39 -19.59 9.12
N LEU A 729 -13.48 -19.67 8.37
CA LEU A 729 -14.30 -18.51 7.97
C LEU A 729 -15.65 -18.63 8.67
N LYS A 730 -16.07 -17.58 9.37
CA LYS A 730 -17.33 -17.51 10.09
C LYS A 730 -18.22 -16.43 9.46
N ASP A 731 -19.20 -16.85 8.65
CA ASP A 731 -20.23 -15.93 8.15
C ASP A 731 -21.15 -15.50 9.29
N VAL A 732 -21.33 -14.19 9.47
CA VAL A 732 -22.28 -13.61 10.45
C VAL A 732 -23.75 -13.72 10.01
N GLY A 733 -23.99 -13.99 8.73
CA GLY A 733 -25.30 -14.03 8.12
C GLY A 733 -25.91 -12.66 7.84
N GLU A 734 -26.89 -12.63 6.94
CA GLU A 734 -27.51 -11.40 6.44
C GLU A 734 -28.09 -10.50 7.54
N GLN A 735 -28.76 -11.09 8.54
CA GLN A 735 -29.44 -10.34 9.60
C GLN A 735 -28.45 -9.61 10.53
N GLU A 736 -27.38 -10.27 10.95
CA GLU A 736 -26.34 -9.64 11.77
C GLU A 736 -25.57 -8.59 10.97
N PHE A 737 -25.22 -8.90 9.71
CA PHE A 737 -24.57 -7.98 8.81
C PHE A 737 -25.37 -6.68 8.61
N LYS A 738 -26.68 -6.77 8.32
CA LYS A 738 -27.56 -5.61 8.20
C LYS A 738 -27.75 -4.83 9.50
N THR A 739 -27.57 -5.47 10.66
CA THR A 739 -27.79 -4.83 11.97
C THR A 739 -26.53 -4.17 12.53
N LYS A 740 -25.35 -4.76 12.33
CA LYS A 740 -24.08 -4.32 12.93
C LYS A 740 -23.07 -3.74 11.93
N TYR A 741 -23.11 -4.20 10.68
CA TYR A 741 -22.04 -4.03 9.69
C TYR A 741 -22.51 -3.39 8.37
N ALA A 742 -23.74 -2.86 8.32
CA ALA A 742 -24.34 -2.31 7.09
C ALA A 742 -23.51 -1.19 6.44
N SER A 743 -22.76 -0.42 7.24
CA SER A 743 -21.87 0.63 6.76
C SER A 743 -20.71 0.10 5.89
N ILE A 744 -20.30 -1.16 6.07
CA ILE A 744 -19.32 -1.85 5.21
C ILE A 744 -19.90 -2.05 3.81
N ALA A 745 -21.13 -2.55 3.71
CA ALA A 745 -21.80 -2.79 2.42
C ALA A 745 -21.98 -1.51 1.60
N THR A 746 -22.29 -0.39 2.28
CA THR A 746 -22.44 0.92 1.64
C THR A 746 -21.13 1.57 1.21
N ALA A 747 -19.97 1.03 1.61
CA ALA A 747 -18.66 1.59 1.28
C ALA A 747 -17.85 0.70 0.33
N ALA A 748 -17.76 -0.60 0.62
CA ALA A 748 -16.88 -1.51 -0.12
C ALA A 748 -17.27 -1.68 -1.60
N GLY A 749 -18.54 -2.01 -1.88
CA GLY A 749 -19.05 -2.14 -3.25
C GLY A 749 -19.00 -0.82 -4.04
N PRO A 750 -19.43 0.32 -3.48
CA PRO A 750 -19.29 1.61 -4.16
C PRO A 750 -17.84 2.08 -4.38
N SER A 751 -16.86 1.60 -3.61
CA SER A 751 -15.47 2.10 -3.69
C SER A 751 -14.72 1.82 -5.01
N ILE A 752 -15.31 1.05 -5.93
CA ILE A 752 -14.79 0.85 -7.29
C ILE A 752 -14.80 2.13 -8.15
N VAL A 753 -15.69 3.10 -7.86
CA VAL A 753 -15.75 4.38 -8.59
C VAL A 753 -14.89 5.49 -7.94
N GLY A 754 -14.19 5.17 -6.85
CA GLY A 754 -13.35 6.09 -6.09
C GLY A 754 -13.44 5.87 -4.58
N PRO A 755 -12.59 6.53 -3.77
CA PRO A 755 -12.57 6.32 -2.33
C PRO A 755 -13.91 6.65 -1.64
N VAL A 756 -14.36 5.79 -0.72
CA VAL A 756 -15.59 5.98 0.05
C VAL A 756 -15.31 5.91 1.55
N GLU A 757 -15.60 7.00 2.26
CA GLU A 757 -15.56 7.07 3.72
C GLU A 757 -16.70 6.22 4.30
N GLN A 758 -16.37 5.34 5.24
CA GLN A 758 -17.38 4.58 5.98
C GLN A 758 -18.14 5.55 6.91
N GLN A 759 -19.44 5.31 7.16
CA GLN A 759 -20.35 6.25 7.87
C GLN A 759 -19.87 6.72 9.27
N THR A 760 -18.89 6.04 9.86
CA THR A 760 -18.24 6.35 11.14
C THR A 760 -17.11 7.37 11.03
N GLY A 761 -16.59 7.67 9.83
CA GLY A 761 -15.52 8.63 9.54
C GLY A 761 -14.10 8.18 9.90
N ASP A 762 -13.96 7.01 10.51
CA ASP A 762 -12.71 6.41 10.99
C ASP A 762 -12.04 5.47 9.98
N GLN A 763 -12.72 5.13 8.89
CA GLN A 763 -12.25 4.19 7.86
C GLN A 763 -12.59 4.69 6.46
N ILE A 764 -11.68 4.47 5.51
CA ILE A 764 -11.86 4.72 4.08
C ILE A 764 -11.71 3.42 3.29
N TRP A 765 -12.56 3.25 2.29
CA TRP A 765 -12.58 2.13 1.37
C TRP A 765 -12.10 2.57 -0.01
N ILE A 766 -11.21 1.80 -0.62
CA ILE A 766 -10.56 2.12 -1.90
C ILE A 766 -10.61 0.87 -2.78
N GLY A 767 -11.36 0.89 -3.88
CA GLY A 767 -11.59 -0.30 -4.71
C GLY A 767 -11.27 -0.14 -6.19
N ASP A 768 -11.13 -1.28 -6.86
CA ASP A 768 -10.91 -1.41 -8.31
C ASP A 768 -11.55 -2.73 -8.80
N ILE A 769 -11.28 -3.10 -10.05
CA ILE A 769 -11.66 -4.37 -10.64
C ILE A 769 -10.49 -5.02 -11.40
N ASN A 770 -10.34 -6.33 -11.24
CA ASN A 770 -9.52 -7.18 -12.08
C ASN A 770 -10.41 -8.19 -12.80
N THR A 771 -10.40 -8.19 -14.12
CA THR A 771 -11.18 -9.09 -14.96
C THR A 771 -10.49 -9.37 -16.28
N SER A 772 -10.60 -10.60 -16.77
CA SER A 772 -10.22 -11.01 -18.13
C SER A 772 -11.33 -10.77 -19.17
N VAL A 773 -12.52 -10.34 -18.73
CA VAL A 773 -13.68 -10.05 -19.58
C VAL A 773 -13.70 -8.57 -19.89
N PRO A 774 -13.87 -8.14 -21.17
CA PRO A 774 -14.01 -6.73 -21.48
C PRO A 774 -15.19 -6.09 -20.75
N LEU A 775 -14.98 -4.92 -20.15
CA LEU A 775 -15.94 -4.42 -19.14
C LEU A 775 -17.22 -3.89 -19.75
N ASN A 776 -17.21 -3.55 -21.03
CA ASN A 776 -18.42 -3.32 -21.82
C ASN A 776 -19.27 -4.59 -22.03
N GLN A 777 -18.81 -5.76 -21.58
CA GLN A 777 -19.58 -7.01 -21.49
C GLN A 777 -20.02 -7.33 -20.05
N ILE A 778 -19.41 -6.68 -19.04
CA ILE A 778 -19.80 -6.74 -17.62
C ILE A 778 -20.91 -5.70 -17.37
N TRP A 779 -20.70 -4.48 -17.86
CA TRP A 779 -21.66 -3.37 -17.86
C TRP A 779 -21.97 -2.97 -19.31
N PRO A 780 -22.84 -3.72 -20.01
CA PRO A 780 -23.19 -3.45 -21.40
C PRO A 780 -24.00 -2.16 -21.58
N GLN A 781 -23.48 -1.31 -22.45
CA GLN A 781 -24.06 -0.04 -22.88
C GLN A 781 -25.25 -0.25 -23.85
N GLN A 782 -26.39 0.41 -23.63
CA GLN A 782 -27.74 0.04 -24.15
C GLN A 782 -28.45 1.13 -25.02
N PRO A 783 -28.06 1.36 -26.28
CA PRO A 783 -28.33 2.58 -27.08
C PRO A 783 -29.74 3.21 -26.95
N THR A 784 -29.81 4.41 -26.37
CA THR A 784 -30.98 5.28 -26.26
C THR A 784 -30.84 6.50 -27.18
N SER A 785 -31.96 7.01 -27.70
CA SER A 785 -31.98 7.91 -28.87
C SER A 785 -31.54 9.36 -28.62
N TRP A 786 -31.32 9.75 -27.37
CA TRP A 786 -30.53 10.92 -26.95
C TRP A 786 -29.94 10.58 -25.57
N THR A 787 -28.64 10.87 -25.39
CA THR A 787 -27.73 10.45 -24.27
C THR A 787 -27.53 8.93 -24.07
N PRO A 788 -26.31 8.48 -23.69
CA PRO A 788 -26.03 7.09 -23.35
C PRO A 788 -26.25 6.78 -21.85
N TYR A 789 -27.47 6.31 -21.56
CA TYR A 789 -27.89 5.41 -20.45
C TYR A 789 -28.34 5.96 -19.10
N GLU A 790 -29.34 5.26 -18.55
CA GLU A 790 -30.01 5.51 -17.27
C GLU A 790 -29.58 4.52 -16.18
N ILE A 791 -29.50 5.02 -14.95
CA ILE A 791 -29.24 4.26 -13.71
C ILE A 791 -30.50 3.48 -13.30
N PRO A 792 -30.40 2.30 -12.65
CA PRO A 792 -31.53 1.66 -11.98
C PRO A 792 -32.18 2.58 -10.94
N ASN A 793 -33.33 3.14 -11.30
CA ASN A 793 -34.06 4.08 -10.44
C ASN A 793 -34.37 3.47 -9.05
N PRO A 794 -33.97 4.11 -7.92
CA PRO A 794 -34.52 3.78 -6.62
C PRO A 794 -36.04 3.99 -6.64
N ALA A 795 -36.79 3.21 -5.87
CA ALA A 795 -38.25 3.12 -6.01
C ALA A 795 -39.01 4.46 -5.88
N SER A 796 -38.39 5.48 -5.28
CA SER A 796 -38.94 6.82 -5.05
C SER A 796 -39.10 7.70 -6.30
N SER A 797 -38.35 7.47 -7.39
CA SER A 797 -38.30 8.39 -8.54
C SER A 797 -39.31 8.11 -9.65
N LYS A 798 -40.08 7.01 -9.59
CA LYS A 798 -41.15 6.77 -10.59
C LYS A 798 -42.32 7.72 -10.34
N PRO A 799 -42.90 8.40 -11.36
CA PRO A 799 -44.11 9.20 -11.17
C PRO A 799 -45.29 8.36 -10.65
N TYR A 800 -45.29 7.06 -10.96
CA TYR A 800 -46.23 6.09 -10.39
C TYR A 800 -46.03 5.80 -8.90
N PHE A 801 -44.82 5.96 -8.34
CA PHE A 801 -44.61 5.87 -6.89
C PHE A 801 -45.29 7.05 -6.19
N TYR A 802 -45.11 8.27 -6.68
CA TYR A 802 -45.84 9.43 -6.17
C TYR A 802 -47.36 9.25 -6.34
N LEU A 803 -47.86 8.69 -7.44
CA LEU A 803 -49.29 8.35 -7.57
C LEU A 803 -49.73 7.31 -6.52
N LEU A 804 -48.97 6.23 -6.33
CA LEU A 804 -49.30 5.15 -5.36
C LEU A 804 -49.20 5.59 -3.90
N VAL A 805 -48.36 6.56 -3.57
CA VAL A 805 -48.22 7.13 -2.21
C VAL A 805 -49.20 8.28 -1.98
N THR A 806 -49.49 9.11 -2.99
CA THR A 806 -50.45 10.22 -2.87
C THR A 806 -51.90 9.77 -2.98
N LEU A 807 -52.25 8.70 -3.71
CA LEU A 807 -53.63 8.21 -3.80
C LEU A 807 -54.22 7.80 -2.45
N PRO A 808 -53.53 7.02 -1.58
CA PRO A 808 -53.99 6.76 -0.21
C PRO A 808 -54.14 8.03 0.63
N VAL A 809 -53.20 8.97 0.53
CA VAL A 809 -53.22 10.24 1.29
C VAL A 809 -54.36 11.15 0.83
N ALA A 810 -54.59 11.26 -0.48
CA ALA A 810 -55.70 11.99 -1.07
C ALA A 810 -57.05 11.34 -0.71
N ALA A 811 -57.14 10.01 -0.76
CA ALA A 811 -58.32 9.28 -0.30
C ALA A 811 -58.60 9.50 1.19
N TRP A 812 -57.57 9.55 2.04
CA TRP A 812 -57.67 9.89 3.46
C TRP A 812 -58.09 11.34 3.70
N LEU A 813 -57.57 12.30 2.93
CA LEU A 813 -57.98 13.71 3.03
C LEU A 813 -59.42 13.93 2.55
N VAL A 814 -59.84 13.23 1.49
CA VAL A 814 -61.23 13.29 0.99
C VAL A 814 -62.20 12.60 1.94
N THR A 815 -61.89 11.40 2.44
CA THR A 815 -62.75 10.71 3.43
C THR A 815 -62.76 11.41 4.79
N GLY A 816 -61.60 11.86 5.27
CA GLY A 816 -61.48 12.67 6.49
C GLY A 816 -62.23 14.00 6.38
N GLY A 817 -62.10 14.71 5.27
CA GLY A 817 -62.84 15.93 4.97
C GLY A 817 -64.35 15.70 4.87
N ALA A 818 -64.79 14.62 4.22
CA ALA A 818 -66.20 14.25 4.11
C ALA A 818 -66.80 13.83 5.46
N LEU A 819 -66.05 13.10 6.29
CA LEU A 819 -66.44 12.74 7.66
C LEU A 819 -66.51 13.97 8.58
N TRP A 820 -65.55 14.89 8.47
CA TRP A 820 -65.56 16.16 9.19
C TRP A 820 -66.73 17.05 8.76
N TRP A 821 -67.02 17.16 7.46
CA TRP A 821 -68.16 17.90 6.93
C TRP A 821 -69.50 17.28 7.34
N ARG A 822 -69.61 15.94 7.34
CA ARG A 822 -70.77 15.23 7.89
C ARG A 822 -70.95 15.49 9.39
N ARG A 823 -69.87 15.45 10.20
CA ARG A 823 -69.91 15.85 11.62
C ARG A 823 -70.36 17.30 11.79
N ARG A 824 -69.90 18.23 10.95
CA ARG A 824 -70.30 19.64 11.00
C ARG A 824 -71.76 19.87 10.62
N LYS A 825 -72.31 19.11 9.66
CA LYS A 825 -73.75 19.14 9.33
C LYS A 825 -74.62 18.48 10.41
N ALA A 826 -74.16 17.38 11.01
CA ALA A 826 -74.87 16.73 12.11
C ALA A 826 -74.89 17.57 13.40
N GLY A 827 -73.87 18.41 13.63
CA GLY A 827 -73.79 19.33 14.76
C GLY A 827 -74.56 20.65 14.62
N ASN A 828 -75.15 20.93 13.45
CA ASN A 828 -75.96 22.13 13.17
C ASN A 828 -77.45 21.78 12.92
N GLY A 829 -77.92 20.67 13.48
CA GLY A 829 -79.29 20.16 13.36
C GLY A 829 -79.95 19.87 14.71
N GLY A 830 -79.58 20.61 15.76
CA GLY A 830 -80.13 20.56 17.11
C GLY A 830 -80.06 21.94 17.76
#